data_AF-A0A5A9N4U3-F1
#
_entry.id   AF-A0A5A9N4U3-F1
#
_cell.length_a   1.000
_cell.length_b   1.000
_cell.length_c   1.000
_cell.angle_alpha   90.00
_cell.angle_beta   90.00
_cell.angle_gamma   90.00
#
_symmetry.space_group_name_H-M   'P 1'
#
loop_
_entity.id
_entity.type
_entity.pdbx_description
1 polymer ?
#
loop_
_entity_poly.entity_id
_entity_poly.type
_entity_poly.pdbx_seq_one_letter_code
_entity_poly.pdbx_strand_id
1 'polypeptide(L)'
;MYIRFRTDTSVTHIGFKAKYSIATCGGTYIGQSGTLKSPGYPDSNYPDNSNCEWYLEGPVGHYLTLTYTALDLQSSPDCTNDYVEIREYNASGRLLGRHCGNSLPTSMDTGDSFAYVRFVSDGSGNAAGFSLSFEASVEECGGDLNAPFGTISSPNYPNLYPHSRVCRWRITVPQGRRVTLTINDLRLEDHNTCLYDFVEVQNGLVPNAPRLDRLCGTVPAGTQIKSSGNTMTVIFATDASVSNGGFTADYSSEEQAVCGGILSEPGNFTSPEFGNGNYSNRLNCEWLIQNPQHVNSSIVLFINEIHLEHHQTCEWDYLEFKTDDMNGELLARFCGQIAPTIPIVVFTPGLWVHFRSDEFEVDLGFKVTYHFSECGGLQSGEGGVISSPGYPNQYPSPSRCAWLLEAPEGHTIILTFTYFEVEQHSQCGWDSVTIFNGGSPGAPMIGQYCGNNSPGTIQSGSNKLALVFLADHVVSKGGFIATWSTDSSGCGGIIHADTGTFKSPNYPQNFPSNTQCSWTIIAHDGNHLELGFDSDFQIPDSSEQCQNSFIKVWSNTVEKDENLLVTGCGSTAPAVVTAPRNVIKARFQSTGTSGKGFSASFNTRCGANLTGTAGRVVSPNYPDHYPDRSNCNYIIDAGSQNVVVLTFKTFQLEAHSTCIYDGVKIFSGTSVNSVPLATLCGNTIPGIFSTFGPMLLNFYSDSIINDNGFLAEYRTMPCGGVFNSTAGTISSPAHSIINYLHNINCTYHIYVRNNRVIDLKFNSFSLEASSNCRYDYVAVYDGENTLAPLMGKFCGQQLPPNLRSSSNQMFLEFVTDASIVAEGWRATYSETLGPQQGCGGYLTSSTGMFGSPDINMDGQYEPRMDCLWTIAVDANKAINLTFPSFELEGPSGTNCRYDYVKIYDGDSASYPLVGTYCGSEVPAPYISASNFLTVHFISDGVVQRRGFNATYVTLDRLCGGTFNATETGQTITSTFYPNPYPPFTLCRWVLDAPPQEAVKVSVQHFQLESSQSCTNNFLEFKDFPVGDYGQAHKFCGIDSHVPDFYSYGRTIHVTFKSDAFMTGNGFSLTYQVAGCSRVYEQEYGYLKSPGWPEVYPHNIECNIVLQAPQNSSISLFFTSFDVEGHPSCNYDYLEVSKRQHCYVASVRKVLWKHAAQSHLPWKQPTFLAFQDRLCDFPKRL
;
A
#
# COMPACT_ATOMS: atom_id res chain seq x y z
N MET A 1 -25.08 19.28 18.82
CA MET A 1 -24.51 19.56 17.49
C MET A 1 -25.56 19.24 16.45
N TYR A 2 -25.77 20.14 15.48
CA TYR A 2 -26.63 19.89 14.33
C TYR A 2 -25.78 19.33 13.19
N ILE A 3 -26.20 18.20 12.64
CA ILE A 3 -25.58 17.53 11.50
C ILE A 3 -26.67 17.36 10.44
N ARG A 4 -26.47 17.97 9.27
CA ARG A 4 -27.37 17.84 8.13
C ARG A 4 -26.62 17.21 6.99
N PHE A 5 -27.04 16.01 6.61
CA PHE A 5 -26.57 15.39 5.39
C PHE A 5 -27.57 15.68 4.30
N ARG A 6 -27.12 16.37 3.25
CA ARG A 6 -27.94 16.75 2.11
C ARG A 6 -27.29 16.21 0.84
N THR A 7 -28.10 15.55 0.03
CA THR A 7 -27.69 15.07 -1.29
C THR A 7 -28.55 15.73 -2.36
N ASP A 8 -28.02 15.87 -3.57
CA ASP A 8 -28.76 16.43 -4.71
C ASP A 8 -29.03 15.37 -5.79
N THR A 9 -29.06 15.77 -7.07
CA THR A 9 -29.27 14.89 -8.22
C THR A 9 -27.98 14.41 -8.91
N SER A 10 -26.79 14.85 -8.47
CA SER A 10 -25.49 14.42 -9.01
C SER A 10 -24.89 13.23 -8.25
N VAL A 11 -23.57 13.05 -8.28
CA VAL A 11 -22.92 11.74 -8.08
C VAL A 11 -22.92 11.34 -6.60
N THR A 12 -23.59 10.25 -6.27
CA THR A 12 -23.64 9.72 -4.92
C THR A 12 -22.45 8.81 -4.60
N HIS A 13 -21.88 9.01 -3.42
CA HIS A 13 -20.72 8.29 -2.89
C HIS A 13 -21.11 7.33 -1.75
N ILE A 14 -20.14 6.64 -1.13
CA ILE A 14 -20.37 5.71 0.01
C ILE A 14 -20.90 6.46 1.26
N GLY A 15 -20.69 7.77 1.33
CA GLY A 15 -21.14 8.62 2.42
C GLY A 15 -20.17 8.58 3.60
N PHE A 16 -20.70 8.50 4.82
CA PHE A 16 -19.85 8.63 6.00
C PHE A 16 -20.20 7.63 7.10
N LYS A 17 -19.15 7.21 7.82
CA LYS A 17 -19.23 6.52 9.10
C LYS A 17 -18.41 7.28 10.13
N ALA A 18 -19.09 7.89 11.10
CA ALA A 18 -18.46 8.62 12.19
C ALA A 18 -18.76 7.98 13.54
N LYS A 19 -17.76 7.94 14.42
CA LYS A 19 -17.96 7.79 15.86
C LYS A 19 -18.02 9.19 16.47
N TYR A 20 -18.98 9.47 17.33
CA TYR A 20 -18.99 10.70 18.12
C TYR A 20 -18.71 10.42 19.60
N SER A 21 -18.10 11.39 20.26
CA SER A 21 -17.96 11.50 21.70
C SER A 21 -17.99 12.98 22.08
N ILE A 22 -18.00 13.30 23.38
CA ILE A 22 -18.17 14.69 23.83
C ILE A 22 -17.13 14.97 24.92
N ALA A 23 -16.21 15.91 24.65
CA ALA A 23 -15.05 16.31 25.46
C ALA A 23 -15.11 17.82 25.78
N THR A 24 -14.07 18.47 26.32
CA THR A 24 -14.15 19.90 26.72
C THR A 24 -13.02 20.86 26.24
N CYS A 25 -11.87 20.41 25.68
CA CYS A 25 -10.66 21.27 25.50
C CYS A 25 -9.44 20.73 24.66
N GLY A 26 -8.42 21.57 24.35
CA GLY A 26 -7.08 21.23 23.72
C GLY A 26 -6.58 22.14 22.53
N GLY A 27 -5.30 22.04 22.04
CA GLY A 27 -4.75 22.66 20.78
C GLY A 27 -3.20 22.91 20.63
N THR A 28 -2.65 23.32 19.46
CA THR A 28 -1.16 23.53 19.22
C THR A 28 -0.78 24.97 18.81
N TYR A 29 0.44 25.44 19.13
CA TYR A 29 0.98 26.80 18.86
C TYR A 29 2.46 26.79 18.38
N ILE A 30 2.88 27.75 17.55
CA ILE A 30 4.26 27.90 17.02
C ILE A 30 4.62 29.40 16.96
N GLY A 31 5.82 29.82 17.38
CA GLY A 31 6.34 31.18 17.18
C GLY A 31 7.31 31.67 18.27
N GLN A 32 7.75 32.93 18.17
CA GLN A 32 8.58 33.55 19.23
C GLN A 32 7.79 33.83 20.53
N SER A 33 6.45 33.87 20.49
CA SER A 33 5.59 34.00 21.66
C SER A 33 4.12 33.59 21.39
N GLY A 34 3.32 33.38 22.44
CA GLY A 34 1.90 33.01 22.33
C GLY A 34 1.13 32.94 23.66
N THR A 35 -0.16 32.56 23.65
CA THR A 35 -1.02 32.46 24.86
C THR A 35 -2.15 31.43 24.74
N LEU A 36 -2.38 30.63 25.79
CA LEU A 36 -3.40 29.57 25.90
C LEU A 36 -4.25 29.69 27.18
N LYS A 37 -5.46 29.12 27.19
CA LYS A 37 -6.48 29.28 28.25
C LYS A 37 -7.28 28.00 28.53
N SER A 38 -7.76 27.85 29.76
CA SER A 38 -8.64 26.74 30.18
C SER A 38 -10.08 26.86 29.66
N PRO A 39 -10.90 25.79 29.78
CA PRO A 39 -12.35 25.89 29.64
C PRO A 39 -12.95 26.86 30.66
N GLY A 40 -14.07 27.48 30.29
CA GLY A 40 -14.79 28.44 31.14
C GLY A 40 -14.10 29.82 31.25
N TYR A 41 -12.78 29.85 31.41
CA TYR A 41 -12.00 31.06 31.70
C TYR A 41 -12.06 32.12 30.57
N PRO A 42 -12.35 33.40 30.88
CA PRO A 42 -12.54 34.00 32.21
C PRO A 42 -14.00 34.07 32.68
N ASP A 43 -14.95 33.66 31.84
CA ASP A 43 -16.38 33.98 31.99
C ASP A 43 -17.16 33.01 32.90
N SER A 44 -16.58 31.85 33.22
CA SER A 44 -17.15 30.81 34.08
C SER A 44 -16.08 29.84 34.59
N ASN A 45 -16.39 29.05 35.62
CA ASN A 45 -15.49 28.00 36.10
C ASN A 45 -15.29 26.89 35.05
N TYR A 46 -14.14 26.19 35.11
CA TYR A 46 -13.90 25.03 34.24
C TYR A 46 -14.77 23.82 34.65
N PRO A 47 -15.08 22.88 33.73
CA PRO A 47 -15.85 21.68 34.07
C PRO A 47 -15.04 20.64 34.86
N ASP A 48 -15.72 19.95 35.78
CA ASP A 48 -15.24 18.73 36.44
C ASP A 48 -14.97 17.61 35.38
N ASN A 49 -14.01 16.72 35.63
CA ASN A 49 -13.54 15.63 34.75
C ASN A 49 -13.00 16.07 33.37
N SER A 50 -12.41 17.27 33.26
CA SER A 50 -11.76 17.74 32.03
C SER A 50 -10.39 17.08 31.81
N ASN A 51 -9.97 16.93 30.55
CA ASN A 51 -8.62 16.49 30.16
C ASN A 51 -8.25 17.13 28.81
N CYS A 52 -7.22 17.98 28.80
CA CYS A 52 -6.86 18.91 27.72
C CYS A 52 -5.35 18.85 27.45
N GLU A 53 -4.91 19.01 26.20
CA GLU A 53 -3.47 18.92 25.82
C GLU A 53 -3.07 19.99 24.79
N TRP A 54 -1.82 20.48 24.88
CA TRP A 54 -1.22 21.49 24.00
C TRP A 54 0.30 21.34 23.74
N TYR A 55 0.82 21.96 22.67
CA TYR A 55 2.24 21.91 22.21
C TYR A 55 2.74 23.29 21.72
N LEU A 56 4.03 23.65 21.97
CA LEU A 56 4.68 24.96 21.73
C LEU A 56 6.12 24.82 21.14
N GLU A 57 6.58 25.77 20.29
CA GLU A 57 7.86 25.69 19.52
C GLU A 57 8.49 27.09 19.19
N GLY A 58 9.83 27.21 19.25
CA GLY A 58 10.63 28.43 18.97
C GLY A 58 12.10 28.22 18.47
N PRO A 59 13.00 29.23 18.51
CA PRO A 59 14.31 29.24 17.80
C PRO A 59 15.49 28.47 18.44
N VAL A 60 16.40 27.94 17.61
CA VAL A 60 17.56 27.08 18.01
C VAL A 60 18.62 27.82 18.84
N GLY A 61 19.12 27.18 19.92
CA GLY A 61 20.12 27.75 20.84
C GLY A 61 19.52 28.61 21.97
N HIS A 62 18.25 28.98 21.81
CA HIS A 62 17.45 29.72 22.77
C HIS A 62 16.55 28.78 23.58
N TYR A 63 16.15 29.24 24.77
CA TYR A 63 15.11 28.60 25.57
C TYR A 63 13.80 29.39 25.48
N LEU A 64 12.70 28.78 25.93
CA LEU A 64 11.37 29.39 26.05
C LEU A 64 11.01 29.63 27.52
N THR A 65 10.62 30.85 27.86
CA THR A 65 10.09 31.27 29.17
C THR A 65 8.58 31.21 29.16
N LEU A 66 7.97 30.29 29.91
CA LEU A 66 6.51 30.19 30.11
C LEU A 66 6.07 30.94 31.37
N THR A 67 5.01 31.74 31.28
CA THR A 67 4.51 32.61 32.37
C THR A 67 2.99 32.55 32.51
N TYR A 68 2.48 32.24 33.71
CA TYR A 68 1.04 32.33 33.97
C TYR A 68 0.59 33.79 34.07
N THR A 69 -0.44 34.14 33.31
CA THR A 69 -1.13 35.44 33.41
C THR A 69 -2.37 35.37 34.30
N ALA A 70 -2.93 34.17 34.51
CA ALA A 70 -3.93 33.85 35.53
C ALA A 70 -3.89 32.35 35.87
N LEU A 71 -4.15 31.99 37.12
CA LEU A 71 -4.35 30.61 37.58
C LEU A 71 -5.30 30.62 38.77
N ASP A 72 -6.38 29.84 38.69
CA ASP A 72 -7.35 29.60 39.76
C ASP A 72 -7.99 28.21 39.54
N LEU A 73 -7.39 27.19 40.16
CA LEU A 73 -7.83 25.78 40.14
C LEU A 73 -8.08 25.28 41.58
N GLN A 74 -8.75 24.14 41.71
CA GLN A 74 -8.91 23.47 43.01
C GLN A 74 -7.55 23.20 43.65
N SER A 75 -7.37 23.65 44.88
CA SER A 75 -6.18 23.31 45.66
C SER A 75 -6.31 21.89 46.22
N SER A 76 -5.33 21.04 45.92
CA SER A 76 -5.20 19.68 46.44
C SER A 76 -3.73 19.40 46.81
N PRO A 77 -3.43 18.51 47.77
CA PRO A 77 -2.08 18.03 48.00
C PRO A 77 -1.47 17.48 46.71
N ASP A 78 -0.22 17.83 46.40
CA ASP A 78 0.53 17.42 45.21
C ASP A 78 -0.17 17.67 43.86
N CYS A 79 -1.17 18.57 43.85
CA CYS A 79 -2.02 18.88 42.69
C CYS A 79 -2.59 17.63 42.01
N THR A 80 -3.12 16.69 42.81
CA THR A 80 -3.66 15.41 42.32
C THR A 80 -5.03 15.54 41.65
N ASN A 81 -5.82 16.53 42.05
CA ASN A 81 -7.19 16.70 41.60
C ASN A 81 -7.23 17.50 40.30
N ASP A 82 -7.26 18.83 40.41
CA ASP A 82 -7.27 19.75 39.28
C ASP A 82 -5.88 20.36 39.07
N TYR A 83 -5.29 20.17 37.90
CA TYR A 83 -3.90 20.60 37.65
C TYR A 83 -3.58 20.90 36.19
N VAL A 84 -2.70 21.89 35.98
CA VAL A 84 -1.95 22.05 34.72
C VAL A 84 -0.56 21.46 34.89
N GLU A 85 -0.14 20.63 33.96
CA GLU A 85 1.16 20.00 33.83
C GLU A 85 1.89 20.59 32.61
N ILE A 86 3.15 20.97 32.74
CA ILE A 86 3.99 21.54 31.66
C ILE A 86 5.25 20.68 31.54
N ARG A 87 5.59 20.26 30.31
CA ARG A 87 6.75 19.41 29.99
C ARG A 87 7.59 19.98 28.86
N GLU A 88 8.84 19.55 28.75
CA GLU A 88 9.70 19.84 27.61
C GLU A 88 9.42 18.91 26.43
N TYR A 89 9.56 19.41 25.20
CA TYR A 89 9.50 18.67 23.93
C TYR A 89 8.19 17.93 23.61
N ASN A 90 7.74 16.95 24.42
CA ASN A 90 6.51 16.19 24.22
C ASN A 90 5.92 15.65 25.54
N ALA A 91 4.83 14.87 25.44
CA ALA A 91 4.11 14.31 26.60
C ALA A 91 4.96 13.37 27.49
N SER A 92 6.06 12.81 26.98
CA SER A 92 7.00 11.96 27.71
C SER A 92 8.23 12.73 28.24
N GLY A 93 8.39 14.01 27.90
CA GLY A 93 9.55 14.81 28.29
C GLY A 93 9.52 15.29 29.74
N ARG A 94 10.61 15.95 30.16
CA ARG A 94 10.85 16.42 31.54
C ARG A 94 9.72 17.34 32.00
N LEU A 95 9.17 17.08 33.17
CA LEU A 95 8.15 17.90 33.82
C LEU A 95 8.78 19.19 34.37
N LEU A 96 8.41 20.34 33.80
CA LEU A 96 8.80 21.67 34.29
C LEU A 96 7.96 22.11 35.49
N GLY A 97 6.69 21.70 35.54
CA GLY A 97 5.83 22.01 36.68
C GLY A 97 4.44 21.39 36.59
N ARG A 98 3.83 21.19 37.77
CA ARG A 98 2.44 20.81 37.94
C ARG A 98 1.79 21.79 38.92
N HIS A 99 0.71 22.45 38.50
CA HIS A 99 0.19 23.63 39.17
C HIS A 99 -1.32 23.56 39.39
N CYS A 100 -1.75 23.97 40.58
CA CYS A 100 -3.13 24.01 41.05
C CYS A 100 -3.29 25.14 42.08
N GLY A 101 -4.50 25.35 42.60
CA GLY A 101 -4.77 26.51 43.47
C GLY A 101 -4.83 27.83 42.69
N ASN A 102 -4.74 28.95 43.42
CA ASN A 102 -4.84 30.31 42.88
C ASN A 102 -3.55 31.14 42.96
N SER A 103 -2.45 30.52 43.38
CA SER A 103 -1.13 31.14 43.44
C SER A 103 -0.45 31.04 42.08
N LEU A 104 -0.20 32.19 41.43
CA LEU A 104 0.58 32.25 40.19
C LEU A 104 1.99 31.67 40.41
N PRO A 105 2.38 30.61 39.68
CA PRO A 105 3.75 30.10 39.70
C PRO A 105 4.72 31.13 39.13
N THR A 106 6.00 31.00 39.48
CA THR A 106 7.08 31.72 38.77
C THR A 106 7.12 31.31 37.30
N SER A 107 7.72 32.16 36.47
CA SER A 107 8.04 31.78 35.10
C SER A 107 8.95 30.54 35.06
N MET A 108 8.77 29.70 34.05
CA MET A 108 9.53 28.46 33.87
C MET A 108 10.26 28.51 32.53
N ASP A 109 11.55 28.25 32.54
CA ASP A 109 12.36 28.15 31.32
C ASP A 109 12.50 26.69 30.89
N THR A 110 12.36 26.43 29.59
CA THR A 110 12.76 25.16 28.97
C THR A 110 14.29 25.06 28.83
N GLY A 111 14.83 23.87 28.59
CA GLY A 111 16.26 23.67 28.32
C GLY A 111 16.70 23.95 26.88
N ASP A 112 15.73 23.96 25.97
CA ASP A 112 15.85 24.12 24.52
C ASP A 112 14.52 24.67 23.96
N SER A 113 14.33 24.80 22.65
CA SER A 113 13.28 25.64 22.08
C SER A 113 11.84 25.06 21.99
N PHE A 114 11.45 24.09 22.84
CA PHE A 114 10.17 23.34 22.74
C PHE A 114 9.45 23.03 24.07
N ALA A 115 8.11 23.02 24.09
CA ALA A 115 7.29 22.65 25.27
C ALA A 115 5.93 21.98 24.97
N TYR A 116 5.38 21.27 25.95
CA TYR A 116 4.07 20.60 25.98
C TYR A 116 3.29 21.00 27.24
N VAL A 117 1.96 21.08 27.18
CA VAL A 117 1.10 21.47 28.31
C VAL A 117 -0.15 20.58 28.37
N ARG A 118 -0.60 20.21 29.57
CA ARG A 118 -1.78 19.39 29.81
C ARG A 118 -2.61 19.94 30.97
N PHE A 119 -3.94 19.95 30.88
CA PHE A 119 -4.84 20.31 32.00
C PHE A 119 -5.79 19.16 32.30
N VAL A 120 -5.97 18.81 33.57
CA VAL A 120 -6.89 17.77 34.04
C VAL A 120 -7.69 18.29 35.23
N SER A 121 -8.95 17.88 35.36
CA SER A 121 -9.75 18.07 36.58
C SER A 121 -10.44 16.79 37.05
N ASP A 122 -10.78 16.72 38.33
CA ASP A 122 -11.47 15.60 38.97
C ASP A 122 -13.00 15.78 39.00
N GLY A 123 -13.70 14.89 39.71
CA GLY A 123 -15.16 14.88 39.76
C GLY A 123 -15.83 15.94 40.65
N SER A 124 -15.09 16.82 41.31
CA SER A 124 -15.64 17.83 42.21
C SER A 124 -14.64 18.91 42.65
N GLY A 125 -14.85 20.17 42.26
CA GLY A 125 -14.24 21.31 42.97
C GLY A 125 -13.77 22.49 42.13
N ASN A 126 -14.35 22.69 40.94
CA ASN A 126 -13.92 23.71 40.01
C ASN A 126 -13.81 25.17 40.52
N ALA A 127 -12.92 25.92 39.87
CA ALA A 127 -12.63 27.33 40.08
C ALA A 127 -12.50 28.06 38.72
N ALA A 128 -12.06 29.33 38.67
CA ALA A 128 -12.21 30.16 37.46
C ALA A 128 -11.38 29.68 36.25
N GLY A 129 -10.26 28.98 36.46
CA GLY A 129 -9.40 28.45 35.39
C GLY A 129 -8.06 29.18 35.23
N PHE A 130 -7.45 29.11 34.04
CA PHE A 130 -6.09 29.65 33.83
C PHE A 130 -5.84 30.25 32.44
N SER A 131 -4.76 31.04 32.38
CA SER A 131 -4.21 31.69 31.19
C SER A 131 -2.67 31.69 31.26
N LEU A 132 -1.99 31.18 30.24
CA LEU A 132 -0.53 30.93 30.21
C LEU A 132 0.08 31.46 28.90
N SER A 133 1.22 32.12 28.95
CA SER A 133 1.96 32.67 27.79
C SER A 133 3.41 32.17 27.70
N PHE A 134 4.08 32.34 26.55
CA PHE A 134 5.49 31.97 26.36
C PHE A 134 6.28 32.99 25.50
N GLU A 135 7.62 33.05 25.65
CA GLU A 135 8.57 33.93 24.91
C GLU A 135 9.98 33.29 24.82
N ALA A 136 10.88 33.71 23.91
CA ALA A 136 12.23 33.12 23.70
C ALA A 136 13.42 33.98 24.21
N SER A 137 14.56 33.34 24.53
CA SER A 137 15.73 33.96 25.21
C SER A 137 16.75 34.73 24.33
N VAL A 138 17.86 35.22 24.91
CA VAL A 138 18.84 36.12 24.22
C VAL A 138 20.30 35.59 24.16
N GLU A 139 20.79 34.78 25.10
CA GLU A 139 22.20 34.35 25.17
C GLU A 139 22.50 33.00 24.46
N GLU A 140 23.72 32.84 23.95
CA GLU A 140 24.21 31.67 23.19
C GLU A 140 25.29 30.89 23.97
N CYS A 141 25.36 29.55 23.82
CA CYS A 141 26.49 28.75 24.32
C CYS A 141 26.80 27.50 23.48
N GLY A 142 28.07 27.31 23.09
CA GLY A 142 28.56 26.18 22.28
C GLY A 142 29.57 26.62 21.20
N GLY A 143 29.85 25.75 20.22
CA GLY A 143 30.58 26.09 18.98
C GLY A 143 31.61 25.04 18.47
N ASP A 144 32.09 25.21 17.24
CA ASP A 144 33.15 24.39 16.63
C ASP A 144 34.56 24.94 16.93
N LEU A 145 35.54 24.08 17.21
CA LEU A 145 36.89 24.39 17.69
C LEU A 145 37.96 23.55 16.95
N ASN A 146 38.97 24.20 16.36
CA ASN A 146 39.93 23.55 15.44
C ASN A 146 41.43 23.78 15.80
N ALA A 147 41.74 24.26 17.01
CA ALA A 147 43.12 24.47 17.45
C ALA A 147 43.75 23.16 17.98
N PRO A 148 45.09 22.99 18.02
CA PRO A 148 45.72 21.81 18.61
C PRO A 148 45.62 21.76 20.14
N PHE A 149 45.29 22.90 20.77
CA PHE A 149 44.96 23.03 22.18
C PHE A 149 44.00 24.20 22.39
N GLY A 150 43.26 24.19 23.48
CA GLY A 150 42.39 25.30 23.88
C GLY A 150 41.60 24.99 25.15
N THR A 151 40.83 25.97 25.62
CA THR A 151 40.06 25.90 26.87
C THR A 151 38.57 26.12 26.59
N ILE A 152 37.71 25.31 27.19
CA ILE A 152 36.24 25.48 27.19
C ILE A 152 35.72 25.64 28.62
N SER A 153 34.59 26.33 28.80
CA SER A 153 33.95 26.52 30.10
C SER A 153 32.44 26.63 30.01
N SER A 154 31.74 26.26 31.08
CA SER A 154 30.30 26.50 31.23
C SER A 154 29.96 28.00 31.23
N PRO A 155 28.71 28.40 30.91
CA PRO A 155 28.25 29.78 31.08
C PRO A 155 28.49 30.28 32.52
N ASN A 156 28.78 31.57 32.66
CA ASN A 156 29.08 32.27 33.91
C ASN A 156 30.31 31.81 34.71
N TYR A 157 31.06 30.80 34.27
CA TYR A 157 32.26 30.29 34.97
C TYR A 157 33.23 31.41 35.38
N PRO A 158 33.77 31.42 36.63
CA PRO A 158 33.67 30.40 37.68
C PRO A 158 32.47 30.60 38.65
N ASN A 159 31.51 31.45 38.28
CA ASN A 159 30.27 31.68 39.03
C ASN A 159 29.22 30.60 38.70
N LEU A 160 28.05 30.72 39.32
CA LEU A 160 26.95 29.78 39.15
C LEU A 160 26.45 29.76 37.70
N TYR A 161 26.48 28.57 37.09
CA TYR A 161 25.87 28.32 35.79
C TYR A 161 24.34 28.38 35.87
N PRO A 162 23.65 28.71 34.75
CA PRO A 162 22.20 28.66 34.69
C PRO A 162 21.68 27.22 34.78
N HIS A 163 20.55 27.08 35.48
CA HIS A 163 19.72 25.87 35.49
C HIS A 163 19.07 25.62 34.14
N SER A 164 18.68 24.38 33.85
CA SER A 164 17.99 23.98 32.63
C SER A 164 18.68 24.53 31.37
N ARG A 165 19.97 24.25 31.18
CA ARG A 165 20.75 24.76 30.05
C ARG A 165 21.54 23.66 29.38
N VAL A 166 21.51 23.62 28.05
CA VAL A 166 22.31 22.69 27.24
C VAL A 166 23.24 23.48 26.31
N CYS A 167 24.54 23.17 26.33
CA CYS A 167 25.59 23.77 25.50
C CYS A 167 26.42 22.65 24.83
N ARG A 168 26.91 22.87 23.59
CA ARG A 168 27.62 21.83 22.81
C ARG A 168 28.86 22.38 22.11
N TRP A 169 30.04 21.75 22.31
CA TRP A 169 31.31 22.09 21.65
C TRP A 169 31.82 20.92 20.79
N ARG A 170 32.39 21.21 19.63
CA ARG A 170 32.88 20.21 18.65
C ARG A 170 34.35 20.47 18.35
N ILE A 171 35.24 19.53 18.66
CA ILE A 171 36.70 19.72 18.71
C ILE A 171 37.41 18.85 17.66
N THR A 172 38.28 19.49 16.85
CA THR A 172 39.15 18.83 15.87
C THR A 172 40.61 19.21 16.10
N VAL A 173 41.51 18.22 16.17
CA VAL A 173 42.97 18.42 16.35
C VAL A 173 43.77 17.83 15.18
N PRO A 174 45.10 18.05 15.08
CA PRO A 174 45.92 17.53 13.97
C PRO A 174 45.86 16.01 13.82
N GLN A 175 45.93 15.55 12.57
CA GLN A 175 45.78 14.13 12.22
C GLN A 175 46.90 13.25 12.79
N GLY A 176 46.58 12.00 13.12
CA GLY A 176 47.49 11.07 13.80
C GLY A 176 47.68 11.35 15.30
N ARG A 177 47.06 12.41 15.83
CA ARG A 177 46.95 12.69 17.27
C ARG A 177 45.54 12.40 17.77
N ARG A 178 45.40 12.11 19.06
CA ARG A 178 44.09 12.04 19.74
C ARG A 178 43.81 13.33 20.51
N VAL A 179 42.54 13.66 20.70
CA VAL A 179 42.12 14.71 21.63
C VAL A 179 42.21 14.13 23.05
N THR A 180 43.02 14.77 23.89
CA THR A 180 43.03 14.53 25.35
C THR A 180 42.36 15.73 26.02
N LEU A 181 41.12 15.54 26.47
CA LEU A 181 40.39 16.52 27.29
C LEU A 181 40.82 16.32 28.75
N THR A 182 41.39 17.36 29.35
CA THR A 182 41.83 17.41 30.75
C THR A 182 40.90 18.32 31.53
N ILE A 183 40.19 17.76 32.51
CA ILE A 183 39.30 18.52 33.39
C ILE A 183 40.15 19.22 34.45
N ASN A 184 40.16 20.56 34.42
CA ASN A 184 40.95 21.38 35.33
C ASN A 184 40.18 21.69 36.63
N ASP A 185 38.94 22.13 36.47
CA ASP A 185 37.97 22.36 37.54
C ASP A 185 36.61 21.91 37.03
N LEU A 186 35.90 21.14 37.81
CA LEU A 186 34.52 20.72 37.55
C LEU A 186 33.83 20.65 38.90
N ARG A 187 32.86 21.54 39.07
CA ARG A 187 32.05 21.77 40.27
C ARG A 187 30.61 21.91 39.79
N LEU A 188 29.99 20.77 39.55
CA LEU A 188 28.59 20.62 39.16
C LEU A 188 27.78 20.04 40.32
N GLU A 189 26.48 19.81 40.15
CA GLU A 189 25.72 18.96 41.05
C GLU A 189 26.27 17.52 41.02
N ASP A 190 26.35 16.87 42.18
CA ASP A 190 26.92 15.53 42.35
C ASP A 190 25.83 14.45 42.41
N HIS A 191 25.96 13.40 41.59
CA HIS A 191 25.03 12.27 41.58
C HIS A 191 25.70 10.99 41.07
N ASN A 192 25.41 9.85 41.71
CA ASN A 192 26.02 8.53 41.41
C ASN A 192 25.93 8.05 39.94
N THR A 193 25.07 8.67 39.12
CA THR A 193 24.86 8.36 37.70
C THR A 193 24.83 9.61 36.80
N CYS A 194 25.24 10.77 37.33
CA CYS A 194 25.31 12.05 36.63
C CYS A 194 24.03 12.42 35.84
N LEU A 195 22.87 12.20 36.47
CA LEU A 195 21.56 12.41 35.83
C LEU A 195 21.08 13.87 35.84
N TYR A 196 21.58 14.68 36.78
CA TYR A 196 21.23 16.08 36.94
C TYR A 196 22.12 16.96 36.04
N ASP A 197 23.07 17.70 36.60
CA ASP A 197 24.09 18.42 35.85
C ASP A 197 25.21 17.51 35.38
N PHE A 198 25.62 17.62 34.12
CA PHE A 198 26.72 16.83 33.59
C PHE A 198 27.49 17.46 32.43
N VAL A 199 28.73 17.01 32.27
CA VAL A 199 29.53 17.15 31.05
C VAL A 199 29.65 15.76 30.41
N GLU A 200 28.98 15.56 29.29
CA GLU A 200 29.10 14.36 28.45
C GLU A 200 30.16 14.59 27.38
N VAL A 201 30.99 13.57 27.13
CA VAL A 201 32.06 13.62 26.12
C VAL A 201 31.86 12.49 25.13
N GLN A 202 31.84 12.80 23.83
CA GLN A 202 31.58 11.87 22.73
C GLN A 202 32.80 11.75 21.80
N ASN A 203 33.06 10.54 21.32
CA ASN A 203 34.22 10.15 20.53
C ASN A 203 34.04 10.45 19.03
N GLY A 204 33.89 11.72 18.68
CA GLY A 204 33.71 12.15 17.29
C GLY A 204 32.87 13.43 17.17
N LEU A 205 32.54 13.82 15.93
CA LEU A 205 31.75 15.03 15.62
C LEU A 205 30.32 14.74 15.13
N VAL A 206 29.96 13.46 14.98
CA VAL A 206 28.67 12.98 14.48
C VAL A 206 27.68 12.75 15.64
N PRO A 207 26.36 12.98 15.47
CA PRO A 207 25.39 12.89 16.58
C PRO A 207 25.25 11.50 17.23
N ASN A 208 25.68 10.45 16.55
CA ASN A 208 25.72 9.05 17.02
C ASN A 208 27.12 8.59 17.46
N ALA A 209 28.06 9.53 17.68
CA ALA A 209 29.41 9.24 18.16
C ALA A 209 29.36 8.52 19.52
N PRO A 210 30.19 7.48 19.74
CA PRO A 210 30.18 6.76 21.01
C PRO A 210 30.51 7.67 22.21
N ARG A 211 29.71 7.61 23.28
CA ARG A 211 29.92 8.43 24.47
C ARG A 211 31.08 7.89 25.31
N LEU A 212 32.18 8.62 25.40
CA LEU A 212 33.36 8.25 26.21
C LEU A 212 33.08 8.30 27.71
N ASP A 213 32.43 9.38 28.18
CA ASP A 213 32.21 9.62 29.60
C ASP A 213 31.04 10.60 29.84
N ARG A 214 30.53 10.64 31.07
CA ARG A 214 29.51 11.59 31.55
C ARG A 214 29.83 11.98 32.99
N LEU A 215 30.45 13.14 33.16
CA LEU A 215 30.99 13.64 34.43
C LEU A 215 30.02 14.58 35.15
N CYS A 216 30.05 14.57 36.49
CA CYS A 216 29.27 15.46 37.35
C CYS A 216 30.00 15.66 38.70
N GLY A 217 29.39 16.40 39.63
CA GLY A 217 29.91 16.59 40.99
C GLY A 217 31.26 17.30 41.03
N THR A 218 32.26 16.62 41.59
CA THR A 218 33.67 17.03 41.50
C THR A 218 34.56 15.86 41.10
N VAL A 219 35.27 15.98 39.98
CA VAL A 219 36.30 15.02 39.57
C VAL A 219 37.70 15.49 40.00
N PRO A 220 38.68 14.58 40.19
CA PRO A 220 40.06 14.99 40.44
C PRO A 220 40.59 15.92 39.33
N ALA A 221 41.17 17.06 39.72
CA ALA A 221 41.83 17.95 38.77
C ALA A 221 42.94 17.20 38.02
N GLY A 222 42.93 17.29 36.69
CA GLY A 222 43.77 16.49 35.81
C GLY A 222 43.14 15.16 35.34
N THR A 223 41.85 14.93 35.57
CA THR A 223 41.12 13.79 34.96
C THR A 223 41.16 13.91 33.44
N GLN A 224 41.59 12.85 32.75
CA GLN A 224 41.77 12.83 31.29
C GLN A 224 40.80 11.89 30.59
N ILE A 225 39.99 12.44 29.67
CA ILE A 225 39.17 11.70 28.72
C ILE A 225 39.83 11.81 27.34
N LYS A 226 39.91 10.71 26.59
CA LYS A 226 40.72 10.64 25.37
C LYS A 226 39.97 9.99 24.21
N SER A 227 39.82 10.71 23.10
CA SER A 227 39.22 10.18 21.86
C SER A 227 40.07 9.06 21.24
N SER A 228 39.53 8.26 20.33
CA SER A 228 40.33 7.27 19.59
C SER A 228 41.08 7.89 18.40
N GLY A 229 40.39 8.76 17.65
CA GLY A 229 40.94 9.59 16.57
C GLY A 229 41.13 11.05 16.96
N ASN A 230 41.23 11.96 15.98
CA ASN A 230 41.55 13.38 16.19
C ASN A 230 40.32 14.29 16.41
N THR A 231 39.18 13.71 16.79
CA THR A 231 37.89 14.41 16.93
C THR A 231 37.18 14.08 18.25
N MET A 232 36.45 15.04 18.82
CA MET A 232 35.71 14.88 20.08
C MET A 232 34.56 15.92 20.18
N THR A 233 33.42 15.55 20.76
CA THR A 233 32.33 16.49 21.09
C THR A 233 32.14 16.54 22.61
N VAL A 234 31.85 17.71 23.16
CA VAL A 234 31.59 17.93 24.59
C VAL A 234 30.22 18.59 24.75
N ILE A 235 29.38 18.06 25.61
CA ILE A 235 28.01 18.54 25.87
C ILE A 235 27.90 18.86 27.35
N PHE A 236 27.54 20.09 27.69
CA PHE A 236 27.18 20.47 29.06
C PHE A 236 25.67 20.58 29.15
N ALA A 237 25.05 19.94 30.13
CA ALA A 237 23.62 19.99 30.36
C ALA A 237 23.32 20.14 31.85
N THR A 238 22.33 20.96 32.19
CA THR A 238 21.96 21.26 33.58
C THR A 238 20.48 21.02 33.91
N ASP A 239 20.27 20.71 35.18
CA ASP A 239 19.02 20.39 35.86
C ASP A 239 18.28 21.68 36.31
N ALA A 240 17.05 21.54 36.83
CA ALA A 240 16.26 22.69 37.30
C ALA A 240 16.73 23.29 38.65
N SER A 241 17.76 22.72 39.28
CA SER A 241 18.21 23.03 40.63
C SER A 241 19.74 22.93 40.79
N VAL A 242 20.24 23.15 42.02
CA VAL A 242 21.65 23.06 42.46
C VAL A 242 22.72 23.53 41.45
N SER A 243 22.93 24.84 41.36
CA SER A 243 24.05 25.39 40.57
C SER A 243 25.30 25.55 41.43
N ASN A 244 26.45 25.36 40.82
CA ASN A 244 27.77 25.42 41.45
C ASN A 244 28.75 26.13 40.49
N GLY A 245 30.06 26.12 40.76
CA GLY A 245 31.04 26.95 40.03
C GLY A 245 31.26 26.60 38.55
N GLY A 246 30.63 25.55 38.04
CA GLY A 246 30.69 25.15 36.64
C GLY A 246 31.90 24.28 36.34
N PHE A 247 32.35 24.30 35.09
CA PHE A 247 33.57 23.60 34.70
C PHE A 247 34.46 24.44 33.80
N THR A 248 35.75 24.14 33.82
CA THR A 248 36.70 24.49 32.77
C THR A 248 37.58 23.29 32.44
N ALA A 249 37.79 23.06 31.15
CA ALA A 249 38.57 21.95 30.64
C ALA A 249 39.49 22.42 29.52
N ASP A 250 40.74 21.98 29.56
CA ASP A 250 41.69 22.14 28.46
C ASP A 250 41.67 20.89 27.59
N TYR A 251 41.75 21.06 26.28
CA TYR A 251 42.00 19.95 25.36
C TYR A 251 43.39 20.10 24.72
N SER A 252 44.04 18.97 24.41
CA SER A 252 45.36 18.94 23.78
C SER A 252 45.52 17.76 22.82
N SER A 253 46.56 17.80 21.97
CA SER A 253 46.85 16.78 20.96
C SER A 253 48.26 16.15 21.12
N GLU A 254 48.73 15.96 22.36
CA GLU A 254 50.09 15.51 22.65
C GLU A 254 50.31 13.99 22.49
N GLU A 255 49.25 13.18 22.50
CA GLU A 255 49.30 11.73 22.34
C GLU A 255 48.99 11.28 20.90
N GLN A 256 49.53 10.14 20.50
CA GLN A 256 49.20 9.51 19.20
C GLN A 256 47.79 8.92 19.24
N ALA A 257 47.09 8.93 18.10
CA ALA A 257 45.82 8.24 17.94
C ALA A 257 46.01 6.71 18.05
N VAL A 258 45.00 6.00 18.59
CA VAL A 258 45.03 4.53 18.69
C VAL A 258 44.61 3.84 17.40
N CYS A 259 43.96 4.58 16.50
CA CYS A 259 43.52 4.13 15.19
C CYS A 259 43.24 5.36 14.29
N GLY A 260 43.02 5.11 13.00
CA GLY A 260 42.83 6.16 12.00
C GLY A 260 44.12 6.76 11.46
N GLY A 261 44.00 7.76 10.57
CA GLY A 261 45.11 8.46 9.91
C GLY A 261 45.26 8.14 8.42
N ILE A 262 46.30 8.70 7.79
CA ILE A 262 46.57 8.53 6.35
C ILE A 262 47.41 7.27 6.10
N LEU A 263 47.04 6.49 5.08
CA LEU A 263 47.66 5.24 4.67
C LEU A 263 48.12 5.33 3.20
N SER A 264 49.41 5.57 2.95
CA SER A 264 49.93 5.90 1.60
C SER A 264 50.83 4.83 0.95
N GLU A 265 51.09 3.72 1.62
CA GLU A 265 51.97 2.63 1.16
C GLU A 265 51.26 1.28 1.35
N PRO A 266 51.43 0.27 0.47
CA PRO A 266 50.78 -1.03 0.63
C PRO A 266 51.04 -1.68 2.00
N GLY A 267 50.01 -2.29 2.59
CA GLY A 267 50.15 -2.90 3.91
C GLY A 267 48.84 -3.37 4.52
N ASN A 268 48.82 -3.42 5.85
CA ASN A 268 47.71 -3.96 6.62
C ASN A 268 47.25 -2.91 7.63
N PHE A 269 45.96 -2.76 7.84
CA PHE A 269 45.41 -2.09 9.01
C PHE A 269 44.37 -2.98 9.70
N THR A 270 44.21 -2.78 11.00
CA THR A 270 43.37 -3.62 11.86
C THR A 270 42.54 -2.73 12.79
N SER A 271 41.54 -3.31 13.41
CA SER A 271 41.02 -2.76 14.67
C SER A 271 42.16 -2.66 15.72
N PRO A 272 42.03 -1.77 16.72
CA PRO A 272 42.88 -1.81 17.91
C PRO A 272 42.92 -3.21 18.54
N GLU A 273 44.07 -3.57 19.12
CA GLU A 273 44.32 -4.82 19.87
C GLU A 273 44.19 -6.14 19.08
N PHE A 274 43.83 -6.09 17.79
CA PHE A 274 43.70 -7.26 16.90
C PHE A 274 44.91 -8.22 17.00
N GLY A 275 44.61 -9.50 17.23
CA GLY A 275 45.61 -10.57 17.37
C GLY A 275 46.30 -10.65 18.74
N ASN A 276 46.10 -9.68 19.64
CA ASN A 276 46.52 -9.73 21.04
C ASN A 276 45.34 -9.79 22.02
N GLY A 277 44.15 -9.38 21.58
CA GLY A 277 42.89 -9.40 22.33
C GLY A 277 41.71 -8.99 21.45
N ASN A 278 40.58 -8.72 22.10
CA ASN A 278 39.41 -8.12 21.46
C ASN A 278 39.60 -6.59 21.38
N TYR A 279 38.90 -5.90 20.47
CA TYR A 279 38.93 -4.44 20.45
C TYR A 279 38.23 -3.84 21.68
N SER A 280 38.47 -2.55 21.95
CA SER A 280 37.79 -1.81 23.02
C SER A 280 36.40 -1.30 22.60
N ASN A 281 35.48 -1.18 23.56
CA ASN A 281 34.19 -0.49 23.38
C ASN A 281 34.41 1.00 23.03
N ARG A 282 33.42 1.62 22.40
CA ARG A 282 33.32 3.06 22.12
C ARG A 282 34.42 3.64 21.22
N LEU A 283 34.97 2.83 20.31
CA LEU A 283 35.96 3.30 19.33
C LEU A 283 35.28 4.06 18.18
N ASN A 284 35.99 5.05 17.65
CA ASN A 284 35.69 5.79 16.44
C ASN A 284 36.99 6.03 15.65
N CYS A 285 37.21 5.25 14.61
CA CYS A 285 38.48 5.12 13.92
C CYS A 285 38.33 5.49 12.44
N GLU A 286 39.03 6.53 11.98
CA GLU A 286 38.86 7.10 10.64
C GLU A 286 40.19 7.07 9.88
N TRP A 287 40.32 6.20 8.89
CA TRP A 287 41.49 6.12 8.00
C TRP A 287 41.21 6.73 6.63
N LEU A 288 42.27 7.19 5.96
CA LEU A 288 42.24 7.61 4.56
C LEU A 288 43.39 6.94 3.80
N ILE A 289 43.08 5.94 2.99
CA ILE A 289 44.04 5.33 2.07
C ILE A 289 44.25 6.28 0.89
N GLN A 290 45.50 6.61 0.57
CA GLN A 290 45.85 7.48 -0.55
C GLN A 290 46.74 6.72 -1.53
N ASN A 291 46.34 6.68 -2.81
CA ASN A 291 47.13 6.05 -3.87
C ASN A 291 48.00 7.11 -4.59
N PRO A 292 49.32 7.16 -4.35
CA PRO A 292 50.21 8.12 -5.00
C PRO A 292 50.42 7.84 -6.50
N GLN A 293 50.00 6.67 -7.01
CA GLN A 293 50.14 6.24 -8.41
C GLN A 293 48.77 6.00 -9.10
N HIS A 294 47.71 6.65 -8.61
CA HIS A 294 46.32 6.51 -9.04
C HIS A 294 46.04 6.70 -10.55
N VAL A 295 47.00 7.13 -11.36
CA VAL A 295 46.87 7.25 -12.83
C VAL A 295 46.99 5.89 -13.54
N ASN A 296 47.82 4.98 -13.01
CA ASN A 296 48.11 3.66 -13.62
C ASN A 296 47.89 2.48 -12.66
N SER A 297 47.24 2.72 -11.52
CA SER A 297 47.10 1.76 -10.42
C SER A 297 45.79 1.97 -9.68
N SER A 298 45.21 0.89 -9.15
CA SER A 298 43.98 0.87 -8.34
C SER A 298 44.29 0.54 -6.89
N ILE A 299 43.47 1.02 -5.96
CA ILE A 299 43.44 0.54 -4.58
C ILE A 299 42.71 -0.80 -4.57
N VAL A 300 43.34 -1.85 -4.03
CA VAL A 300 42.73 -3.18 -3.87
C VAL A 300 42.75 -3.57 -2.39
N LEU A 301 41.59 -3.89 -1.83
CA LEU A 301 41.44 -4.31 -0.43
C LEU A 301 40.87 -5.71 -0.29
N PHE A 302 41.47 -6.48 0.61
CA PHE A 302 40.95 -7.73 1.13
C PHE A 302 40.60 -7.55 2.60
N ILE A 303 39.32 -7.75 2.95
CA ILE A 303 38.93 -7.98 4.34
C ILE A 303 39.26 -9.45 4.63
N ASN A 304 40.38 -9.71 5.30
CA ASN A 304 40.87 -11.07 5.50
C ASN A 304 40.10 -11.80 6.60
N GLU A 305 39.85 -11.08 7.69
CA GLU A 305 39.17 -11.53 8.88
C GLU A 305 38.27 -10.38 9.34
N ILE A 306 37.01 -10.67 9.68
CA ILE A 306 36.08 -9.75 10.31
C ILE A 306 35.33 -10.52 11.40
N HIS A 307 35.42 -10.00 12.60
CA HIS A 307 34.81 -10.49 13.83
C HIS A 307 34.34 -9.26 14.59
N LEU A 308 33.19 -8.73 14.16
CA LEU A 308 32.50 -7.61 14.79
C LEU A 308 31.17 -8.11 15.34
N GLU A 309 30.58 -7.36 16.28
CA GLU A 309 29.22 -7.64 16.73
C GLU A 309 28.23 -7.68 15.53
N HIS A 310 27.25 -8.58 15.58
CA HIS A 310 26.32 -8.80 14.47
C HIS A 310 24.96 -8.15 14.75
N HIS A 311 24.61 -7.15 13.94
CA HIS A 311 23.28 -6.54 13.92
C HIS A 311 22.66 -6.57 12.53
N GLN A 312 21.31 -6.64 12.44
CA GLN A 312 20.60 -6.74 11.16
C GLN A 312 20.83 -5.53 10.23
N THR A 313 21.13 -4.35 10.79
CA THR A 313 21.41 -3.09 10.08
C THR A 313 22.88 -2.67 10.14
N CYS A 314 23.75 -3.47 10.78
CA CYS A 314 25.15 -3.09 11.08
C CYS A 314 25.30 -1.70 11.73
N GLU A 315 24.58 -1.46 12.83
CA GLU A 315 24.56 -0.18 13.56
C GLU A 315 25.24 -0.20 14.95
N TRP A 316 25.51 -1.39 15.49
CA TRP A 316 26.29 -1.57 16.71
C TRP A 316 27.78 -1.37 16.40
N ASP A 317 28.46 -2.47 16.06
CA ASP A 317 29.85 -2.46 15.61
C ASP A 317 29.93 -2.67 14.09
N TYR A 318 30.61 -1.76 13.38
CA TYR A 318 30.70 -1.83 11.91
C TYR A 318 31.98 -1.22 11.34
N LEU A 319 32.35 -1.71 10.14
CA LEU A 319 33.43 -1.21 9.29
C LEU A 319 32.86 -0.72 7.95
N GLU A 320 33.02 0.57 7.65
CA GLU A 320 32.49 1.29 6.49
C GLU A 320 33.61 1.78 5.55
N PHE A 321 33.33 1.86 4.25
CA PHE A 321 34.24 2.32 3.19
C PHE A 321 33.55 3.35 2.27
N LYS A 322 34.20 4.49 2.00
CA LYS A 322 33.72 5.56 1.10
C LYS A 322 34.80 6.05 0.12
N THR A 323 34.41 6.44 -1.09
CA THR A 323 35.34 7.02 -2.08
C THR A 323 35.92 8.35 -1.61
N ASP A 324 37.22 8.56 -1.76
CA ASP A 324 37.94 9.82 -1.48
C ASP A 324 37.88 10.38 -0.04
N ASP A 325 36.72 10.72 0.54
CA ASP A 325 36.57 11.27 1.90
C ASP A 325 35.27 10.84 2.65
N MET A 326 35.03 11.40 3.84
CA MET A 326 33.88 11.10 4.73
C MET A 326 32.50 11.38 4.09
N ASN A 327 32.43 12.35 3.16
CA ASN A 327 31.24 12.73 2.39
C ASN A 327 31.17 11.99 1.05
N GLY A 328 32.15 11.14 0.76
CA GLY A 328 32.21 10.33 -0.45
C GLY A 328 31.11 9.27 -0.54
N GLU A 329 31.04 8.65 -1.72
CA GLU A 329 30.05 7.63 -2.04
C GLU A 329 30.33 6.37 -1.21
N LEU A 330 29.30 5.89 -0.51
CA LEU A 330 29.36 4.67 0.29
C LEU A 330 29.56 3.46 -0.61
N LEU A 331 30.71 2.80 -0.47
CA LEU A 331 31.02 1.57 -1.20
C LEU A 331 30.46 0.33 -0.51
N ALA A 332 30.62 0.24 0.81
CA ALA A 332 30.13 -0.86 1.62
C ALA A 332 30.20 -0.57 3.13
N ARG A 333 29.36 -1.25 3.91
CA ARG A 333 29.44 -1.35 5.36
C ARG A 333 29.31 -2.83 5.77
N PHE A 334 30.14 -3.28 6.72
CA PHE A 334 30.21 -4.67 7.16
C PHE A 334 30.14 -4.78 8.70
N CYS A 335 29.49 -5.82 9.19
CA CYS A 335 29.46 -6.23 10.60
C CYS A 335 29.33 -7.76 10.71
N GLY A 336 29.38 -8.32 11.92
CA GLY A 336 29.34 -9.76 12.14
C GLY A 336 30.64 -10.48 11.75
N GLN A 337 30.50 -11.76 11.41
CA GLN A 337 31.63 -12.71 11.24
C GLN A 337 31.83 -13.24 9.81
N ILE A 338 31.21 -12.60 8.80
CA ILE A 338 31.29 -13.04 7.40
C ILE A 338 32.10 -12.01 6.59
N ALA A 339 33.34 -12.34 6.26
CA ALA A 339 34.15 -11.54 5.36
C ALA A 339 33.64 -11.66 3.91
N PRO A 340 33.61 -10.56 3.12
CA PRO A 340 33.28 -10.63 1.70
C PRO A 340 34.28 -11.49 0.92
N THR A 341 33.77 -12.32 0.01
CA THR A 341 34.58 -13.22 -0.82
C THR A 341 35.23 -12.54 -2.03
N ILE A 342 34.74 -11.34 -2.40
CA ILE A 342 35.24 -10.52 -3.50
C ILE A 342 35.94 -9.29 -2.91
N PRO A 343 37.16 -8.93 -3.35
CA PRO A 343 37.85 -7.73 -2.87
C PRO A 343 37.25 -6.45 -3.44
N ILE A 344 37.41 -5.38 -2.67
CA ILE A 344 37.04 -4.03 -3.11
C ILE A 344 38.19 -3.50 -3.99
N VAL A 345 37.88 -3.09 -5.22
CA VAL A 345 38.86 -2.53 -6.18
C VAL A 345 38.38 -1.15 -6.63
N VAL A 346 39.21 -0.13 -6.43
CA VAL A 346 38.81 1.28 -6.61
C VAL A 346 39.88 2.05 -7.41
N PHE A 347 39.45 2.86 -8.36
CA PHE A 347 40.30 3.67 -9.25
C PHE A 347 40.61 5.08 -8.70
N THR A 348 40.12 5.40 -7.49
CA THR A 348 40.20 6.75 -6.90
C THR A 348 41.57 7.06 -6.29
N PRO A 349 41.94 8.35 -6.18
CA PRO A 349 43.13 8.77 -5.46
C PRO A 349 43.02 8.55 -3.94
N GLY A 350 41.80 8.57 -3.37
CA GLY A 350 41.55 8.31 -1.96
C GLY A 350 40.49 7.22 -1.70
N LEU A 351 40.56 6.60 -0.53
CA LEU A 351 39.48 5.78 0.04
C LEU A 351 39.41 6.01 1.56
N TRP A 352 38.28 6.52 2.04
CA TRP A 352 38.01 6.70 3.46
C TRP A 352 37.45 5.43 4.08
N VAL A 353 37.89 5.10 5.30
CA VAL A 353 37.50 3.89 6.02
C VAL A 353 37.15 4.24 7.45
N HIS A 354 36.01 3.77 7.94
CA HIS A 354 35.49 4.10 9.26
C HIS A 354 35.12 2.86 10.06
N PHE A 355 35.73 2.68 11.23
CA PHE A 355 35.33 1.66 12.20
C PHE A 355 34.74 2.31 13.44
N ARG A 356 33.57 1.82 13.86
CA ARG A 356 32.91 2.24 15.09
C ARG A 356 32.61 1.01 15.96
N SER A 357 32.79 1.15 17.27
CA SER A 357 32.24 0.21 18.26
C SER A 357 31.36 0.89 19.31
N ASP A 358 30.43 0.13 19.88
CA ASP A 358 29.36 0.60 20.76
C ASP A 358 29.72 0.50 22.27
N GLU A 359 28.76 0.55 23.21
CA GLU A 359 29.03 0.44 24.66
C GLU A 359 29.19 -1.00 25.19
N PHE A 360 28.93 -2.04 24.40
CA PHE A 360 28.77 -3.45 24.81
C PHE A 360 29.66 -4.43 23.98
N GLU A 361 29.27 -5.70 23.94
CA GLU A 361 29.94 -6.90 23.40
C GLU A 361 31.08 -6.68 22.38
N VAL A 362 32.32 -7.00 22.77
CA VAL A 362 33.50 -6.93 21.90
C VAL A 362 33.92 -8.30 21.37
N ASP A 363 34.33 -8.35 20.11
CA ASP A 363 34.87 -9.55 19.44
C ASP A 363 36.33 -9.31 18.97
N LEU A 364 36.92 -10.27 18.25
CA LEU A 364 38.34 -10.27 17.86
C LEU A 364 38.74 -9.12 16.91
N GLY A 365 37.77 -8.47 16.28
CA GLY A 365 37.97 -7.32 15.39
C GLY A 365 38.22 -7.70 13.95
N PHE A 366 38.97 -6.88 13.22
CA PHE A 366 39.20 -7.10 11.80
C PHE A 366 40.63 -6.87 11.36
N LYS A 367 40.96 -7.47 10.22
CA LYS A 367 42.20 -7.26 9.49
C LYS A 367 41.93 -7.04 8.02
N VAL A 368 42.30 -5.87 7.53
CA VAL A 368 42.25 -5.50 6.12
C VAL A 368 43.67 -5.41 5.59
N THR A 369 43.95 -6.13 4.50
CA THR A 369 45.18 -5.97 3.72
C THR A 369 44.84 -5.19 2.46
N TYR A 370 45.58 -4.10 2.20
CA TYR A 370 45.42 -3.28 1.00
C TYR A 370 46.74 -3.16 0.25
N HIS A 371 46.64 -3.04 -1.07
CA HIS A 371 47.78 -2.80 -1.94
C HIS A 371 47.35 -1.99 -3.16
N PHE A 372 48.34 -1.52 -3.91
CA PHE A 372 48.15 -0.82 -5.18
C PHE A 372 48.49 -1.80 -6.31
N SER A 373 47.56 -2.00 -7.25
CA SER A 373 47.70 -2.96 -8.36
C SER A 373 48.69 -2.49 -9.43
N GLU A 374 49.28 -3.40 -10.21
CA GLU A 374 50.14 -3.04 -11.36
C GLU A 374 49.40 -2.48 -12.59
N CYS A 375 48.09 -2.27 -12.47
CA CYS A 375 47.16 -1.95 -13.55
C CYS A 375 45.93 -1.20 -13.03
N GLY A 376 45.32 -0.36 -13.85
CA GLY A 376 44.13 0.42 -13.50
C GLY A 376 44.39 1.92 -13.53
N GLY A 377 43.66 2.67 -12.72
CA GLY A 377 43.83 4.10 -12.48
C GLY A 377 43.00 5.03 -13.39
N LEU A 378 43.13 6.33 -13.12
CA LEU A 378 42.48 7.43 -13.82
C LEU A 378 43.23 7.80 -15.11
N GLN A 379 42.59 7.66 -16.26
CA GLN A 379 43.05 8.18 -17.55
C GLN A 379 42.15 9.33 -18.02
N SER A 380 42.61 10.58 -17.89
CA SER A 380 41.89 11.75 -18.39
C SER A 380 42.48 12.28 -19.71
N GLY A 381 41.65 12.61 -20.72
CA GLY A 381 42.12 13.13 -22.02
C GLY A 381 41.17 12.94 -23.21
N GLU A 382 41.65 13.22 -24.43
CA GLU A 382 40.91 13.01 -25.70
C GLU A 382 40.99 11.57 -26.24
N GLY A 383 41.72 10.69 -25.54
CA GLY A 383 41.88 9.29 -25.92
C GLY A 383 43.05 8.62 -25.22
N GLY A 384 43.09 7.30 -25.29
CA GLY A 384 44.10 6.49 -24.63
C GLY A 384 43.96 5.00 -24.95
N VAL A 385 44.70 4.18 -24.21
CA VAL A 385 44.70 2.72 -24.37
C VAL A 385 44.72 2.09 -22.99
N ILE A 386 43.86 1.09 -22.81
CA ILE A 386 43.84 0.20 -21.65
C ILE A 386 44.04 -1.24 -22.12
N SER A 387 44.71 -2.05 -21.32
CA SER A 387 44.91 -3.47 -21.58
C SER A 387 44.97 -4.24 -20.28
N SER A 388 44.64 -5.53 -20.32
CA SER A 388 44.96 -6.43 -19.22
C SER A 388 46.47 -6.41 -18.93
N PRO A 389 46.90 -6.53 -17.67
CA PRO A 389 48.32 -6.64 -17.32
C PRO A 389 48.99 -7.77 -18.12
N GLY A 390 50.23 -7.57 -18.57
CA GLY A 390 51.00 -8.56 -19.34
C GLY A 390 50.68 -8.67 -20.84
N TYR A 391 49.60 -8.06 -21.35
CA TYR A 391 49.22 -8.09 -22.77
C TYR A 391 50.40 -7.67 -23.69
N PRO A 392 50.69 -8.39 -24.80
CA PRO A 392 49.92 -9.45 -25.45
C PRO A 392 50.17 -10.88 -24.93
N ASN A 393 50.91 -11.04 -23.82
CA ASN A 393 51.01 -12.33 -23.15
C ASN A 393 49.77 -12.56 -22.26
N GLN A 394 49.63 -13.76 -21.71
CA GLN A 394 48.57 -14.05 -20.76
C GLN A 394 48.66 -13.16 -19.52
N TYR A 395 47.51 -12.73 -18.99
CA TYR A 395 47.47 -11.91 -17.79
C TYR A 395 47.91 -12.70 -16.54
N PRO A 396 48.52 -12.07 -15.53
CA PRO A 396 48.77 -12.70 -14.24
C PRO A 396 47.47 -13.15 -13.57
N SER A 397 47.46 -14.33 -12.95
CA SER A 397 46.37 -14.82 -12.10
C SER A 397 46.84 -14.82 -10.63
N PRO A 398 46.24 -14.00 -9.74
CA PRO A 398 45.07 -13.13 -9.94
C PRO A 398 45.46 -11.76 -10.51
N SER A 399 44.56 -11.15 -11.30
CA SER A 399 44.64 -9.74 -11.71
C SER A 399 43.47 -8.97 -11.13
N ARG A 400 43.71 -7.75 -10.64
CA ARG A 400 42.69 -6.89 -10.02
C ARG A 400 42.95 -5.44 -10.42
N CYS A 401 42.30 -5.03 -11.50
CA CYS A 401 42.49 -3.70 -12.09
C CYS A 401 41.15 -2.97 -12.13
N ALA A 402 41.13 -1.68 -11.82
CA ALA A 402 40.01 -0.81 -12.12
C ALA A 402 40.48 0.50 -12.76
N TRP A 403 39.94 0.83 -13.92
CA TRP A 403 40.21 2.07 -14.64
C TRP A 403 39.03 3.03 -14.53
N LEU A 404 39.33 4.32 -14.49
CA LEU A 404 38.37 5.38 -14.77
C LEU A 404 38.86 6.17 -15.98
N LEU A 405 38.08 6.20 -17.05
CA LEU A 405 38.34 7.00 -18.23
C LEU A 405 37.56 8.31 -18.10
N GLU A 406 38.19 9.44 -18.37
CA GLU A 406 37.59 10.77 -18.21
C GLU A 406 37.89 11.67 -19.43
N ALA A 407 36.86 11.93 -20.22
CA ALA A 407 36.90 12.87 -21.33
C ALA A 407 36.67 14.32 -20.86
N PRO A 408 37.15 15.33 -21.61
CA PRO A 408 36.77 16.72 -21.39
C PRO A 408 35.25 16.90 -21.42
N GLU A 409 34.75 17.86 -20.65
CA GLU A 409 33.31 18.16 -20.58
C GLU A 409 32.71 18.36 -21.99
N GLY A 410 31.51 17.79 -22.20
CA GLY A 410 30.80 17.83 -23.48
C GLY A 410 31.21 16.76 -24.52
N HIS A 411 32.18 15.90 -24.23
CA HIS A 411 32.58 14.78 -25.10
C HIS A 411 32.03 13.43 -24.61
N THR A 412 31.89 12.46 -25.53
CA THR A 412 31.61 11.05 -25.21
C THR A 412 32.82 10.18 -25.54
N ILE A 413 33.01 9.11 -24.79
CA ILE A 413 34.12 8.16 -24.92
C ILE A 413 33.67 7.00 -25.80
N ILE A 414 34.33 6.81 -26.94
CA ILE A 414 34.22 5.58 -27.72
C ILE A 414 35.34 4.64 -27.27
N LEU A 415 34.99 3.54 -26.60
CA LEU A 415 35.90 2.47 -26.18
C LEU A 415 35.76 1.28 -27.15
N THR A 416 36.85 0.88 -27.82
CA THR A 416 36.86 -0.23 -28.77
C THR A 416 37.83 -1.33 -28.34
N PHE A 417 37.29 -2.52 -28.04
CA PHE A 417 38.06 -3.73 -27.79
C PHE A 417 38.55 -4.32 -29.12
N THR A 418 39.87 -4.30 -29.35
CA THR A 418 40.48 -4.83 -30.57
C THR A 418 40.94 -6.28 -30.42
N TYR A 419 41.12 -6.75 -29.18
CA TYR A 419 41.27 -8.16 -28.82
C TYR A 419 40.66 -8.40 -27.44
N PHE A 420 40.02 -9.57 -27.26
CA PHE A 420 39.36 -9.99 -26.02
C PHE A 420 39.32 -11.52 -25.95
N GLU A 421 40.05 -12.09 -25.00
CA GLU A 421 40.09 -13.52 -24.67
C GLU A 421 40.28 -13.67 -23.15
N VAL A 422 39.17 -13.80 -22.43
CA VAL A 422 39.09 -13.96 -20.97
C VAL A 422 38.59 -15.37 -20.65
N GLU A 423 38.74 -15.90 -19.43
CA GLU A 423 38.18 -17.23 -19.12
C GLU A 423 36.65 -17.25 -19.32
N GLN A 424 36.09 -18.37 -19.78
CA GLN A 424 34.67 -18.48 -20.13
C GLN A 424 33.86 -19.15 -19.00
N HIS A 425 32.98 -18.37 -18.35
CA HIS A 425 31.98 -18.88 -17.40
C HIS A 425 30.55 -18.55 -17.84
N SER A 426 29.55 -19.37 -17.47
CA SER A 426 28.15 -19.17 -17.84
C SER A 426 27.52 -17.88 -17.27
N GLN A 427 28.09 -17.37 -16.18
CA GLN A 427 27.70 -16.13 -15.50
C GLN A 427 28.89 -15.18 -15.31
N CYS A 428 30.00 -15.36 -16.04
CA CYS A 428 31.23 -14.54 -15.91
C CYS A 428 31.74 -14.38 -14.45
N GLY A 429 31.73 -15.48 -13.69
CA GLY A 429 32.05 -15.50 -12.25
C GLY A 429 33.44 -16.06 -11.91
N TRP A 430 34.25 -16.36 -12.92
CA TRP A 430 35.68 -16.67 -12.77
C TRP A 430 36.46 -15.40 -13.12
N ASP A 431 36.90 -15.28 -14.37
CA ASP A 431 37.46 -14.04 -14.90
C ASP A 431 36.38 -13.19 -15.60
N SER A 432 36.41 -11.87 -15.40
CA SER A 432 35.47 -10.95 -16.06
C SER A 432 35.99 -9.52 -16.20
N VAL A 433 35.56 -8.87 -17.29
CA VAL A 433 35.66 -7.43 -17.49
C VAL A 433 34.26 -6.85 -17.36
N THR A 434 34.06 -5.99 -16.36
CA THR A 434 32.81 -5.27 -16.11
C THR A 434 32.99 -3.80 -16.50
N ILE A 435 31.99 -3.22 -17.16
CA ILE A 435 32.03 -1.87 -17.72
C ILE A 435 30.83 -1.09 -17.20
N PHE A 436 31.04 0.12 -16.68
CA PHE A 436 30.02 0.97 -16.05
C PHE A 436 29.98 2.35 -16.72
N ASN A 437 28.79 2.86 -17.04
CA ASN A 437 28.61 4.16 -17.71
C ASN A 437 28.64 5.35 -16.74
N GLY A 438 29.74 5.51 -16.03
CA GLY A 438 29.93 6.64 -15.12
C GLY A 438 31.27 6.59 -14.40
N GLY A 439 31.42 7.45 -13.39
CA GLY A 439 32.65 7.63 -12.63
C GLY A 439 32.66 6.98 -11.24
N SER A 440 31.63 6.20 -10.87
CA SER A 440 31.54 5.55 -9.56
C SER A 440 31.23 4.05 -9.66
N PRO A 441 31.51 3.25 -8.61
CA PRO A 441 31.14 1.83 -8.58
C PRO A 441 29.62 1.57 -8.59
N GLY A 442 28.79 2.55 -8.22
CA GLY A 442 27.33 2.50 -8.37
C GLY A 442 26.78 3.00 -9.72
N ALA A 443 27.65 3.33 -10.68
CA ALA A 443 27.21 3.78 -12.00
C ALA A 443 26.58 2.64 -12.82
N PRO A 444 25.61 2.89 -13.71
CA PRO A 444 24.90 1.84 -14.45
C PRO A 444 25.85 0.89 -15.22
N MET A 445 25.78 -0.41 -14.91
CA MET A 445 26.58 -1.44 -15.59
C MET A 445 26.13 -1.58 -17.06
N ILE A 446 27.04 -1.32 -18.01
CA ILE A 446 26.85 -1.60 -19.44
C ILE A 446 26.87 -3.11 -19.70
N GLY A 447 27.74 -3.84 -18.99
CA GLY A 447 27.77 -5.29 -19.01
C GLY A 447 29.00 -5.89 -18.33
N GLN A 448 28.91 -7.19 -18.05
CA GLN A 448 30.00 -8.03 -17.57
C GLN A 448 30.31 -9.07 -18.65
N TYR A 449 31.58 -9.15 -19.06
CA TYR A 449 32.02 -9.89 -20.24
C TYR A 449 33.14 -10.88 -19.89
N CYS A 450 33.09 -12.06 -20.50
CA CYS A 450 34.02 -13.16 -20.28
C CYS A 450 34.05 -14.10 -21.50
N GLY A 451 34.99 -15.05 -21.52
CA GLY A 451 35.24 -15.88 -22.70
C GLY A 451 35.75 -15.07 -23.89
N ASN A 452 35.30 -15.45 -25.10
CA ASN A 452 35.62 -14.75 -26.34
C ASN A 452 34.50 -13.78 -26.77
N ASN A 453 33.55 -13.48 -25.86
CA ASN A 453 32.41 -12.59 -26.12
C ASN A 453 32.86 -11.13 -25.97
N SER A 454 33.64 -10.65 -26.95
CA SER A 454 34.15 -9.26 -26.96
C SER A 454 33.00 -8.25 -26.84
N PRO A 455 33.14 -7.21 -25.98
CA PRO A 455 32.18 -6.10 -25.92
C PRO A 455 32.11 -5.29 -27.23
N GLY A 456 33.11 -5.41 -28.11
CA GLY A 456 33.19 -4.68 -29.37
C GLY A 456 33.51 -3.20 -29.18
N THR A 457 32.74 -2.32 -29.84
CA THR A 457 32.82 -0.87 -29.66
C THR A 457 31.64 -0.39 -28.83
N ILE A 458 31.95 0.22 -27.69
CA ILE A 458 31.03 0.84 -26.74
C ILE A 458 31.18 2.36 -26.85
N GLN A 459 30.06 3.09 -26.79
CA GLN A 459 30.06 4.54 -26.63
C GLN A 459 29.46 4.89 -25.27
N SER A 460 30.21 5.64 -24.45
CA SER A 460 29.70 6.15 -23.18
C SER A 460 28.62 7.20 -23.42
N GLY A 461 27.65 7.28 -22.52
CA GLY A 461 26.68 8.38 -22.52
C GLY A 461 27.07 9.54 -21.60
N SER A 462 28.09 9.38 -20.77
CA SER A 462 28.70 10.46 -19.99
C SER A 462 30.15 10.70 -20.43
N ASN A 463 30.79 11.77 -19.94
CA ASN A 463 32.23 11.99 -20.16
C ASN A 463 33.11 11.10 -19.26
N LYS A 464 32.53 10.18 -18.47
CA LYS A 464 33.25 9.23 -17.62
C LYS A 464 32.83 7.78 -17.92
N LEU A 465 33.78 6.85 -17.83
CA LEU A 465 33.55 5.42 -18.02
C LEU A 465 34.46 4.61 -17.08
N ALA A 466 33.89 3.82 -16.18
CA ALA A 466 34.64 2.95 -15.29
C ALA A 466 34.70 1.52 -15.82
N LEU A 467 35.85 0.85 -15.64
CA LEU A 467 36.05 -0.56 -15.98
C LEU A 467 36.69 -1.28 -14.81
N VAL A 468 36.22 -2.49 -14.50
CA VAL A 468 36.80 -3.37 -13.49
C VAL A 468 37.13 -4.71 -14.14
N PHE A 469 38.39 -5.13 -14.04
CA PHE A 469 38.87 -6.45 -14.46
C PHE A 469 39.27 -7.25 -13.22
N LEU A 470 38.60 -8.38 -13.03
CA LEU A 470 38.91 -9.36 -12.01
C LEU A 470 39.28 -10.67 -12.71
N ALA A 471 40.44 -11.21 -12.35
CA ALA A 471 40.84 -12.57 -12.70
C ALA A 471 41.18 -13.38 -11.44
N ASP A 472 40.84 -14.67 -11.48
CA ASP A 472 41.02 -15.61 -10.39
C ASP A 472 42.42 -16.26 -10.38
N HIS A 473 42.61 -17.31 -9.59
CA HIS A 473 43.89 -18.00 -9.41
C HIS A 473 44.12 -19.20 -10.36
N VAL A 474 43.19 -19.53 -11.26
CA VAL A 474 43.09 -20.85 -11.88
C VAL A 474 43.50 -20.85 -13.37
N VAL A 475 42.91 -19.98 -14.21
CA VAL A 475 43.13 -20.05 -15.68
C VAL A 475 43.30 -18.68 -16.33
N SER A 476 44.54 -18.32 -16.64
CA SER A 476 44.82 -17.13 -17.44
C SER A 476 44.63 -17.37 -18.96
N LYS A 477 44.12 -16.35 -19.66
CA LYS A 477 43.95 -16.28 -21.12
C LYS A 477 44.71 -15.09 -21.71
N GLY A 478 44.60 -14.85 -23.02
CA GLY A 478 45.32 -13.76 -23.70
C GLY A 478 44.94 -12.34 -23.25
N GLY A 479 43.83 -12.18 -22.53
CA GLY A 479 43.40 -10.92 -21.96
C GLY A 479 42.71 -10.01 -22.96
N PHE A 480 42.90 -8.70 -22.82
CA PHE A 480 42.27 -7.73 -23.70
C PHE A 480 43.15 -6.51 -23.94
N ILE A 481 42.89 -5.84 -25.06
CA ILE A 481 43.33 -4.46 -25.31
C ILE A 481 42.18 -3.67 -25.91
N ALA A 482 41.94 -2.49 -25.34
CA ALA A 482 40.93 -1.57 -25.80
C ALA A 482 41.52 -0.17 -25.97
N THR A 483 41.24 0.43 -27.13
CA THR A 483 41.57 1.82 -27.43
C THR A 483 40.35 2.68 -27.15
N TRP A 484 40.52 3.80 -26.47
CA TRP A 484 39.44 4.77 -26.28
C TRP A 484 39.78 6.11 -26.92
N SER A 485 38.76 6.81 -27.41
CA SER A 485 38.89 8.13 -28.05
C SER A 485 37.63 8.95 -27.81
N THR A 486 37.78 10.27 -27.70
CA THR A 486 36.64 11.19 -27.70
C THR A 486 36.13 11.39 -29.11
N ASP A 487 34.82 11.25 -29.32
CA ASP A 487 34.17 11.64 -30.57
C ASP A 487 33.67 13.10 -30.50
N SER A 488 34.04 13.88 -31.51
CA SER A 488 33.60 15.27 -31.72
C SER A 488 32.53 15.40 -32.80
N SER A 489 32.15 14.30 -33.48
CA SER A 489 31.17 14.26 -34.57
C SER A 489 29.75 13.83 -34.14
N GLY A 490 29.62 12.98 -33.11
CA GLY A 490 28.41 12.77 -32.31
C GLY A 490 27.22 12.11 -33.00
N CYS A 491 27.42 11.45 -34.16
CA CYS A 491 26.36 10.97 -35.04
C CYS A 491 26.18 9.44 -34.99
N GLY A 492 25.16 9.02 -34.26
CA GLY A 492 24.77 7.63 -34.05
C GLY A 492 25.37 7.00 -32.78
N GLY A 493 25.18 5.68 -32.63
CA GLY A 493 25.74 4.88 -31.53
C GLY A 493 24.69 4.21 -30.63
N ILE A 494 25.14 3.43 -29.66
CA ILE A 494 24.30 2.97 -28.54
C ILE A 494 24.71 3.77 -27.31
N ILE A 495 23.74 4.40 -26.64
CA ILE A 495 23.97 5.31 -25.52
C ILE A 495 23.34 4.71 -24.26
N HIS A 496 24.17 4.25 -23.32
CA HIS A 496 23.74 3.57 -22.09
C HIS A 496 23.56 4.51 -20.89
N ALA A 497 22.93 5.68 -21.08
CA ALA A 497 22.85 6.72 -20.04
C ALA A 497 21.42 7.03 -19.59
N ASP A 498 21.33 7.44 -18.32
CA ASP A 498 20.12 7.98 -17.73
C ASP A 498 19.87 9.45 -18.14
N THR A 499 20.88 10.23 -18.53
CA THR A 499 20.68 11.56 -19.14
C THR A 499 21.72 11.85 -20.21
N GLY A 500 21.41 12.71 -21.18
CA GLY A 500 22.39 13.16 -22.16
C GLY A 500 21.80 13.97 -23.31
N THR A 501 22.66 14.35 -24.26
CA THR A 501 22.25 15.03 -25.49
C THR A 501 22.92 14.40 -26.70
N PHE A 502 22.19 14.28 -27.81
CA PHE A 502 22.74 13.93 -29.11
C PHE A 502 22.31 14.96 -30.16
N LYS A 503 23.14 15.16 -31.18
CA LYS A 503 23.00 16.26 -32.14
C LYS A 503 23.14 15.72 -33.56
N SER A 504 22.50 16.36 -34.53
CA SER A 504 22.85 16.14 -35.93
C SER A 504 24.30 16.56 -36.21
N PRO A 505 25.00 15.95 -37.18
CA PRO A 505 26.37 16.34 -37.54
C PRO A 505 26.51 17.84 -37.74
N ASN A 506 27.64 18.39 -37.26
CA ASN A 506 28.03 19.80 -37.34
C ASN A 506 27.15 20.81 -36.57
N TYR A 507 26.05 20.41 -35.90
CA TYR A 507 25.15 21.34 -35.21
C TYR A 507 25.91 22.28 -34.25
N PRO A 508 25.66 23.62 -34.28
CA PRO A 508 24.57 24.32 -34.96
C PRO A 508 24.86 24.76 -36.41
N GLN A 509 25.97 24.32 -37.01
CA GLN A 509 26.26 24.50 -38.43
C GLN A 509 25.53 23.47 -39.28
N ASN A 510 25.45 23.71 -40.59
CA ASN A 510 24.69 22.85 -41.49
C ASN A 510 25.24 21.41 -41.57
N PHE A 511 24.35 20.42 -41.50
CA PHE A 511 24.72 19.01 -41.66
C PHE A 511 25.11 18.67 -43.12
N PRO A 512 25.98 17.66 -43.35
CA PRO A 512 26.36 17.22 -44.70
C PRO A 512 25.19 16.66 -45.52
N SER A 513 25.22 16.80 -46.85
CA SER A 513 24.25 16.13 -47.72
C SER A 513 24.42 14.60 -47.70
N ASN A 514 23.32 13.86 -47.88
CA ASN A 514 23.27 12.39 -47.78
C ASN A 514 23.70 11.83 -46.40
N THR A 515 23.35 12.54 -45.32
CA THR A 515 23.60 12.10 -43.95
C THR A 515 22.60 11.02 -43.50
N GLN A 516 23.09 9.99 -42.82
CA GLN A 516 22.28 9.05 -42.05
C GLN A 516 22.96 8.76 -40.71
N CYS A 517 22.26 9.02 -39.60
CA CYS A 517 22.70 8.70 -38.23
C CYS A 517 21.61 7.86 -37.55
N SER A 518 21.98 6.90 -36.69
CA SER A 518 21.01 6.24 -35.81
C SER A 518 21.57 6.01 -34.41
N TRP A 519 20.82 6.47 -33.42
CA TRP A 519 21.12 6.35 -32.00
C TRP A 519 20.16 5.32 -31.38
N THR A 520 20.66 4.46 -30.50
CA THR A 520 19.84 3.59 -29.64
C THR A 520 20.15 3.93 -28.19
N ILE A 521 19.25 4.61 -27.51
CA ILE A 521 19.42 5.01 -26.11
C ILE A 521 18.80 3.90 -25.25
N ILE A 522 19.55 3.40 -24.28
CA ILE A 522 19.18 2.31 -23.38
C ILE A 522 19.45 2.77 -21.95
N ALA A 523 18.38 3.05 -21.21
CA ALA A 523 18.41 3.37 -19.80
C ALA A 523 18.36 2.11 -18.91
N HIS A 524 18.46 2.30 -17.59
CA HIS A 524 18.17 1.24 -16.63
C HIS A 524 16.74 0.68 -16.81
N ASP A 525 16.52 -0.63 -16.58
CA ASP A 525 15.22 -1.30 -16.79
C ASP A 525 14.07 -0.73 -15.92
N GLY A 526 14.41 -0.02 -14.83
CA GLY A 526 13.47 0.69 -13.96
C GLY A 526 13.07 2.09 -14.44
N ASN A 527 13.65 2.55 -15.55
CA ASN A 527 13.46 3.89 -16.12
C ASN A 527 12.75 3.82 -17.48
N HIS A 528 12.15 4.94 -17.87
CA HIS A 528 11.74 5.21 -19.25
C HIS A 528 12.37 6.51 -19.72
N LEU A 529 12.48 6.68 -21.04
CA LEU A 529 13.18 7.82 -21.65
C LEU A 529 12.19 8.89 -22.11
N GLU A 530 12.40 10.13 -21.69
CA GLU A 530 11.85 11.33 -22.32
C GLU A 530 12.90 11.92 -23.28
N LEU A 531 12.50 12.26 -24.50
CA LEU A 531 13.35 12.86 -25.54
C LEU A 531 12.73 14.16 -26.05
N GLY A 532 13.42 15.28 -25.84
CA GLY A 532 13.05 16.60 -26.36
C GLY A 532 14.00 17.09 -27.45
N PHE A 533 13.51 17.93 -28.37
CA PHE A 533 14.30 18.61 -29.38
C PHE A 533 14.39 20.11 -29.07
N ASP A 534 15.55 20.73 -29.31
CA ASP A 534 15.75 22.17 -29.20
C ASP A 534 14.87 22.94 -30.22
N SER A 535 14.49 24.15 -29.85
CA SER A 535 13.81 25.13 -30.68
C SER A 535 14.54 25.51 -31.98
N ASP A 536 15.88 25.50 -32.03
CA ASP A 536 16.66 25.76 -33.26
C ASP A 536 16.76 24.49 -34.14
N PHE A 537 15.59 24.02 -34.58
CA PHE A 537 15.39 22.80 -35.37
C PHE A 537 15.18 23.14 -36.85
N GLN A 538 15.98 22.55 -37.75
CA GLN A 538 15.86 22.74 -39.20
C GLN A 538 16.33 21.52 -40.01
N ILE A 539 15.38 20.73 -40.51
CA ILE A 539 15.60 19.61 -41.44
C ILE A 539 14.80 19.87 -42.73
N PRO A 540 15.40 20.50 -43.77
CA PRO A 540 14.69 20.80 -45.01
C PRO A 540 14.31 19.53 -45.79
N ASP A 541 13.03 19.39 -46.13
CA ASP A 541 12.49 18.31 -46.96
C ASP A 541 11.71 18.90 -48.15
N SER A 542 11.97 18.41 -49.35
CA SER A 542 11.37 18.94 -50.59
C SER A 542 9.94 18.45 -50.86
N SER A 543 9.41 17.54 -50.04
CA SER A 543 8.06 16.98 -50.18
C SER A 543 7.06 17.53 -49.16
N GLU A 544 7.52 18.29 -48.17
CA GLU A 544 6.77 18.74 -46.98
C GLU A 544 6.11 17.60 -46.16
N GLN A 545 6.34 16.34 -46.53
CA GLN A 545 5.80 15.13 -45.87
C GLN A 545 6.87 14.29 -45.17
N CYS A 546 8.06 14.85 -44.95
CA CYS A 546 9.19 14.21 -44.25
C CYS A 546 9.60 12.85 -44.87
N GLN A 547 9.60 12.75 -46.21
CA GLN A 547 9.89 11.50 -46.93
C GLN A 547 11.39 11.33 -47.24
N ASN A 548 12.09 12.42 -47.59
CA ASN A 548 13.48 12.40 -48.04
C ASN A 548 14.45 12.84 -46.93
N SER A 549 14.06 13.84 -46.15
CA SER A 549 14.78 14.33 -44.98
C SER A 549 13.90 14.29 -43.72
N PHE A 550 14.31 13.53 -42.71
CA PHE A 550 13.55 13.35 -41.46
C PHE A 550 14.41 12.91 -40.27
N ILE A 551 13.91 13.16 -39.07
CA ILE A 551 14.25 12.40 -37.84
C ILE A 551 13.04 11.53 -37.47
N LYS A 552 13.24 10.23 -37.27
CA LYS A 552 12.22 9.29 -36.77
C LYS A 552 12.66 8.70 -35.43
N VAL A 553 11.70 8.47 -34.55
CA VAL A 553 11.93 7.93 -33.19
C VAL A 553 10.97 6.76 -32.94
N TRP A 554 11.48 5.64 -32.43
CA TRP A 554 10.72 4.43 -32.08
C TRP A 554 10.88 4.06 -30.61
N SER A 555 9.86 3.41 -30.05
CA SER A 555 9.77 2.89 -28.68
C SER A 555 10.56 1.60 -28.40
N ASN A 556 11.32 1.12 -29.39
CA ASN A 556 12.01 -0.16 -29.36
C ASN A 556 13.17 -0.16 -30.37
N THR A 557 14.06 -1.15 -30.31
CA THR A 557 15.20 -1.32 -31.23
C THR A 557 14.78 -1.66 -32.67
N VAL A 558 13.55 -2.15 -32.86
CA VAL A 558 12.99 -2.61 -34.13
C VAL A 558 12.15 -1.50 -34.79
N GLU A 559 12.63 -1.03 -35.95
CA GLU A 559 11.99 -0.03 -36.81
C GLU A 559 10.72 -0.59 -37.50
N LYS A 560 9.61 -0.64 -36.76
CA LYS A 560 8.25 -0.95 -37.25
C LYS A 560 7.34 0.26 -37.08
N ASP A 561 6.34 0.41 -37.95
CA ASP A 561 5.36 1.49 -37.86
C ASP A 561 4.53 1.43 -36.56
N GLU A 562 4.23 0.23 -36.06
CA GLU A 562 3.58 -0.01 -34.75
C GLU A 562 4.35 0.56 -33.55
N ASN A 563 5.68 0.77 -33.70
CA ASN A 563 6.57 1.28 -32.66
C ASN A 563 6.95 2.75 -32.87
N LEU A 564 6.50 3.40 -33.95
CA LEU A 564 6.93 4.75 -34.32
C LEU A 564 6.28 5.80 -33.41
N LEU A 565 7.10 6.52 -32.64
CA LEU A 565 6.66 7.54 -31.70
C LEU A 565 6.53 8.93 -32.34
N VAL A 566 7.49 9.33 -33.18
CA VAL A 566 7.42 10.61 -33.90
C VAL A 566 8.20 10.60 -35.21
N THR A 567 7.80 11.48 -36.13
CA THR A 567 8.56 11.88 -37.32
C THR A 567 8.66 13.40 -37.34
N GLY A 568 9.86 13.96 -37.55
CA GLY A 568 10.11 15.40 -37.62
C GLY A 568 10.85 15.82 -38.88
N CYS A 569 10.41 16.91 -39.50
CA CYS A 569 11.14 17.66 -40.53
C CYS A 569 10.64 19.11 -40.58
N GLY A 570 11.19 19.93 -41.48
CA GLY A 570 10.87 21.36 -41.58
C GLY A 570 11.64 22.20 -40.56
N SER A 571 11.04 23.30 -40.11
CA SER A 571 11.64 24.28 -39.17
C SER A 571 10.94 24.33 -37.81
N THR A 572 10.20 23.28 -37.45
CA THR A 572 9.45 23.19 -36.18
C THR A 572 9.88 21.91 -35.48
N ALA A 573 10.38 22.05 -34.25
CA ALA A 573 10.78 20.90 -33.44
C ALA A 573 9.57 19.99 -33.12
N PRO A 574 9.72 18.65 -33.14
CA PRO A 574 8.71 17.75 -32.62
C PRO A 574 8.44 17.98 -31.13
N ALA A 575 7.23 17.66 -30.68
CA ALA A 575 6.91 17.62 -29.26
C ALA A 575 7.77 16.58 -28.51
N VAL A 576 7.93 16.77 -27.20
CA VAL A 576 8.68 15.83 -26.34
C VAL A 576 8.06 14.43 -26.44
N VAL A 577 8.92 13.43 -26.65
CA VAL A 577 8.57 12.03 -26.86
C VAL A 577 8.87 11.23 -25.60
N THR A 578 7.86 10.58 -25.03
CA THR A 578 8.01 9.67 -23.88
C THR A 578 7.95 8.22 -24.37
N ALA A 579 9.01 7.45 -24.14
CA ALA A 579 9.02 6.02 -24.43
C ALA A 579 8.25 5.22 -23.36
N PRO A 580 7.60 4.09 -23.73
CA PRO A 580 6.92 3.22 -22.78
C PRO A 580 7.87 2.33 -21.95
N ARG A 581 9.17 2.31 -22.30
CA ARG A 581 10.22 1.44 -21.75
C ARG A 581 11.55 2.21 -21.70
N ASN A 582 12.58 1.56 -21.17
CA ASN A 582 13.96 2.05 -21.08
C ASN A 582 14.70 2.19 -22.43
N VAL A 583 14.05 2.02 -23.58
CA VAL A 583 14.71 2.05 -24.89
C VAL A 583 14.05 3.04 -25.85
N ILE A 584 14.86 3.91 -26.45
CA ILE A 584 14.52 4.71 -27.61
C ILE A 584 15.47 4.38 -28.75
N LYS A 585 14.95 4.22 -29.96
CA LYS A 585 15.77 4.28 -31.18
C LYS A 585 15.42 5.53 -31.97
N ALA A 586 16.41 6.31 -32.34
CA ALA A 586 16.27 7.48 -33.20
C ALA A 586 17.06 7.28 -34.51
N ARG A 587 16.53 7.74 -35.64
CA ARG A 587 17.19 7.70 -36.95
C ARG A 587 17.00 9.02 -37.69
N PHE A 588 18.09 9.74 -37.89
CA PHE A 588 18.16 10.88 -38.79
C PHE A 588 18.55 10.38 -40.18
N GLN A 589 17.86 10.89 -41.20
CA GLN A 589 18.20 10.66 -42.61
C GLN A 589 17.96 11.96 -43.38
N SER A 590 18.86 12.31 -44.29
CA SER A 590 18.71 13.49 -45.14
C SER A 590 19.31 13.26 -46.52
N THR A 591 18.45 13.10 -47.52
CA THR A 591 18.84 13.06 -48.95
C THR A 591 18.59 14.39 -49.67
N GLY A 592 18.05 15.39 -48.97
CA GLY A 592 17.72 16.72 -49.50
C GLY A 592 18.79 17.80 -49.26
N THR A 593 18.35 19.06 -49.21
CA THR A 593 19.22 20.22 -48.96
C THR A 593 19.65 20.32 -47.49
N SER A 594 20.92 20.63 -47.27
CA SER A 594 21.47 20.88 -45.92
C SER A 594 20.78 22.04 -45.20
N GLY A 595 20.44 21.83 -43.93
CA GLY A 595 20.03 22.87 -42.97
C GLY A 595 20.81 22.70 -41.66
N LYS A 596 20.52 23.52 -40.64
CA LYS A 596 21.21 23.46 -39.34
C LYS A 596 21.11 22.11 -38.62
N GLY A 597 20.04 21.35 -38.86
CA GLY A 597 19.76 20.09 -38.17
C GLY A 597 19.06 20.28 -36.84
N PHE A 598 19.51 19.58 -35.80
CA PHE A 598 18.87 19.58 -34.49
C PHE A 598 19.84 19.24 -33.35
N SER A 599 19.50 19.70 -32.15
CA SER A 599 20.00 19.16 -30.89
C SER A 599 18.84 18.50 -30.15
N ALA A 600 19.05 17.31 -29.62
CA ALA A 600 18.06 16.56 -28.86
C ALA A 600 18.62 16.17 -27.48
N SER A 601 17.84 16.42 -26.43
CA SER A 601 18.16 16.04 -25.05
C SER A 601 17.27 14.89 -24.62
N PHE A 602 17.86 13.85 -24.04
CA PHE A 602 17.11 12.77 -23.40
C PHE A 602 17.40 12.75 -21.91
N ASN A 603 16.36 12.47 -21.12
CA ASN A 603 16.48 12.22 -19.70
C ASN A 603 15.62 11.00 -19.36
N THR A 604 16.07 10.20 -18.42
CA THR A 604 15.24 9.19 -17.80
C THR A 604 14.32 9.81 -16.80
N ARG A 605 13.08 9.34 -16.85
CA ARG A 605 12.15 9.38 -15.74
C ARG A 605 12.02 7.95 -15.24
N CYS A 606 11.99 7.77 -13.94
CA CYS A 606 11.58 6.47 -13.42
C CYS A 606 10.07 6.26 -13.64
N GLY A 607 9.65 5.00 -13.83
CA GLY A 607 8.30 4.66 -14.30
C GLY A 607 8.30 4.02 -15.69
N ALA A 608 7.14 3.59 -16.18
CA ALA A 608 6.94 2.99 -17.51
C ALA A 608 5.44 2.91 -17.86
N ASN A 609 5.09 2.59 -19.12
CA ASN A 609 3.72 2.21 -19.48
C ASN A 609 3.72 0.87 -20.23
N LEU A 610 3.07 -0.14 -19.65
CA LEU A 610 3.29 -1.55 -19.91
C LEU A 610 2.01 -2.21 -20.40
N THR A 611 1.97 -2.56 -21.69
CA THR A 611 0.76 -3.10 -22.37
C THR A 611 0.81 -4.61 -22.64
N GLY A 612 1.80 -5.31 -22.08
CA GLY A 612 1.98 -6.76 -22.29
C GLY A 612 1.02 -7.61 -21.46
N THR A 613 0.84 -8.88 -21.84
CA THR A 613 0.07 -9.85 -21.02
C THR A 613 0.85 -10.41 -19.83
N ALA A 614 2.17 -10.21 -19.81
CA ALA A 614 3.03 -10.43 -18.67
C ALA A 614 4.31 -9.58 -18.79
N GLY A 615 4.97 -9.31 -17.67
CA GLY A 615 6.24 -8.60 -17.65
C GLY A 615 6.80 -8.44 -16.25
N ARG A 616 7.81 -7.56 -16.13
CA ARG A 616 8.49 -7.22 -14.88
C ARG A 616 8.43 -5.71 -14.67
N VAL A 617 8.40 -5.29 -13.42
CA VAL A 617 8.56 -3.91 -12.96
C VAL A 617 9.69 -3.93 -11.94
N VAL A 618 10.66 -3.04 -12.09
CA VAL A 618 11.77 -2.89 -11.14
C VAL A 618 11.88 -1.42 -10.72
N SER A 619 12.34 -1.18 -9.50
CA SER A 619 12.76 0.17 -9.09
C SER A 619 13.93 0.66 -9.96
N PRO A 620 14.20 1.96 -10.01
CA PRO A 620 15.43 2.48 -10.60
C PRO A 620 16.65 1.84 -9.93
N ASN A 621 17.73 1.68 -10.70
CA ASN A 621 19.01 1.05 -10.34
C ASN A 621 18.99 -0.42 -9.86
N TYR A 622 17.83 -1.04 -9.59
CA TYR A 622 17.72 -2.44 -9.16
C TYR A 622 18.59 -3.40 -10.00
N PRO A 623 19.50 -4.20 -9.41
CA PRO A 623 19.55 -4.58 -8.00
C PRO A 623 20.38 -3.65 -7.09
N ASP A 624 20.99 -2.60 -7.63
CA ASP A 624 21.72 -1.59 -6.86
C ASP A 624 20.75 -0.58 -6.22
N HIS A 625 21.28 0.29 -5.34
CA HIS A 625 20.42 1.16 -4.53
C HIS A 625 19.67 2.21 -5.38
N TYR A 626 18.38 2.38 -5.11
CA TYR A 626 17.55 3.35 -5.83
C TYR A 626 17.96 4.81 -5.51
N PRO A 627 17.75 5.77 -6.43
CA PRO A 627 18.06 7.17 -6.18
C PRO A 627 17.14 7.82 -5.15
N ASP A 628 17.69 8.74 -4.38
CA ASP A 628 16.97 9.71 -3.54
C ASP A 628 15.96 10.54 -4.35
N ARG A 629 14.87 10.96 -3.70
CA ARG A 629 13.80 11.83 -4.21
C ARG A 629 13.14 11.31 -5.49
N SER A 630 13.16 9.98 -5.67
CA SER A 630 12.48 9.30 -6.77
C SER A 630 10.96 9.49 -6.67
N ASN A 631 10.28 9.58 -7.81
CA ASN A 631 8.82 9.60 -7.89
C ASN A 631 8.38 9.05 -9.26
N CYS A 632 8.03 7.77 -9.28
CA CYS A 632 8.14 6.90 -10.45
C CYS A 632 6.82 6.18 -10.72
N ASN A 633 6.21 6.42 -11.87
CA ASN A 633 4.88 5.88 -12.21
C ASN A 633 4.98 4.75 -13.24
N TYR A 634 4.75 3.52 -12.80
CA TYR A 634 4.67 2.32 -13.65
C TYR A 634 3.20 1.96 -13.88
N ILE A 635 2.68 2.26 -15.06
CA ILE A 635 1.33 1.89 -15.49
C ILE A 635 1.38 0.52 -16.17
N ILE A 636 0.46 -0.37 -15.82
CA ILE A 636 0.20 -1.64 -16.51
C ILE A 636 -1.21 -1.55 -17.08
N ASP A 637 -1.33 -1.45 -18.41
CA ASP A 637 -2.61 -1.32 -19.13
C ASP A 637 -2.69 -2.32 -20.29
N ALA A 638 -3.26 -3.50 -20.01
CA ALA A 638 -3.59 -4.49 -21.04
C ALA A 638 -5.01 -4.31 -21.61
N GLY A 639 -5.67 -3.19 -21.34
CA GLY A 639 -7.07 -2.91 -21.67
C GLY A 639 -8.01 -3.10 -20.48
N SER A 640 -9.11 -2.33 -20.47
CA SER A 640 -10.06 -2.15 -19.36
C SER A 640 -10.88 -3.39 -18.94
N GLN A 641 -10.76 -4.52 -19.66
CA GLN A 641 -11.47 -5.78 -19.40
C GLN A 641 -10.49 -6.91 -19.03
N ASN A 642 -9.45 -6.58 -18.25
CA ASN A 642 -8.47 -7.54 -17.75
C ASN A 642 -8.25 -7.38 -16.25
N VAL A 643 -7.96 -8.47 -15.58
CA VAL A 643 -7.40 -8.46 -14.21
C VAL A 643 -5.89 -8.47 -14.31
N VAL A 644 -5.23 -7.48 -13.72
CA VAL A 644 -3.78 -7.42 -13.53
C VAL A 644 -3.46 -8.05 -12.17
N VAL A 645 -2.49 -8.97 -12.14
CA VAL A 645 -1.96 -9.57 -10.90
C VAL A 645 -0.46 -9.29 -10.83
N LEU A 646 -0.02 -8.70 -9.72
CA LEU A 646 1.34 -8.30 -9.41
C LEU A 646 1.90 -9.13 -8.26
N THR A 647 3.14 -9.57 -8.36
CA THR A 647 3.82 -10.38 -7.33
C THR A 647 5.27 -9.94 -7.19
N PHE A 648 5.66 -9.51 -5.98
CA PHE A 648 7.05 -9.18 -5.67
C PHE A 648 7.92 -10.44 -5.56
N LYS A 649 9.16 -10.35 -6.03
CA LYS A 649 10.20 -11.40 -5.94
C LYS A 649 11.31 -11.00 -4.98
N THR A 650 11.63 -9.72 -4.95
CA THR A 650 12.52 -9.06 -3.99
C THR A 650 11.90 -7.73 -3.64
N PHE A 651 12.11 -7.29 -2.40
CA PHE A 651 11.55 -6.05 -1.89
C PHE A 651 12.39 -5.58 -0.71
N GLN A 652 13.14 -4.50 -0.92
CA GLN A 652 14.07 -3.90 0.00
C GLN A 652 13.96 -2.38 -0.17
N LEU A 653 13.13 -1.76 0.67
CA LEU A 653 12.95 -0.31 0.77
C LEU A 653 13.16 0.09 2.23
N GLU A 654 13.40 1.37 2.51
CA GLU A 654 13.50 1.86 3.88
C GLU A 654 12.27 1.45 4.73
N ALA A 655 12.49 0.97 5.95
CA ALA A 655 11.44 0.44 6.80
C ALA A 655 10.83 1.54 7.69
N HIS A 656 9.59 1.94 7.44
CA HIS A 656 8.84 2.83 8.34
C HIS A 656 7.40 2.36 8.59
N SER A 657 6.91 2.56 9.82
CA SER A 657 5.55 2.18 10.26
C SER A 657 4.39 2.70 9.40
N THR A 658 4.64 3.75 8.61
CA THR A 658 3.67 4.35 7.68
C THR A 658 4.22 4.53 6.26
N CYS A 659 5.41 4.01 5.95
CA CYS A 659 6.04 4.12 4.63
C CYS A 659 6.05 5.55 4.04
N ILE A 660 6.33 6.57 4.86
CA ILE A 660 6.23 7.99 4.44
C ILE A 660 7.51 8.51 3.79
N TYR A 661 8.63 7.84 4.05
CA TYR A 661 9.93 8.13 3.48
C TYR A 661 10.01 7.42 2.12
N ASP A 662 10.56 6.20 2.06
CA ASP A 662 10.52 5.36 0.87
C ASP A 662 9.31 4.43 0.84
N GLY A 663 8.76 4.19 -0.35
CA GLY A 663 7.72 3.20 -0.52
C GLY A 663 7.14 3.06 -1.92
N VAL A 664 6.34 2.01 -2.11
CA VAL A 664 5.52 1.78 -3.30
C VAL A 664 4.06 1.92 -2.94
N LYS A 665 3.40 2.93 -3.53
CA LYS A 665 1.94 3.03 -3.58
C LYS A 665 1.42 2.29 -4.80
N ILE A 666 0.51 1.34 -4.61
CA ILE A 666 -0.18 0.64 -5.70
C ILE A 666 -1.59 1.21 -5.82
N PHE A 667 -2.03 1.59 -7.01
CA PHE A 667 -3.35 2.16 -7.29
C PHE A 667 -4.09 1.33 -8.34
N SER A 668 -5.42 1.37 -8.27
CA SER A 668 -6.29 0.90 -9.35
C SER A 668 -6.49 2.02 -10.38
N GLY A 669 -6.30 1.71 -11.66
CA GLY A 669 -6.30 2.67 -12.76
C GLY A 669 -4.91 3.24 -13.09
N THR A 670 -4.89 4.42 -13.68
CA THR A 670 -3.67 5.06 -14.25
C THR A 670 -3.24 6.35 -13.54
N SER A 671 -3.90 6.73 -12.44
CA SER A 671 -3.72 8.03 -11.78
C SER A 671 -3.33 7.92 -10.31
N VAL A 672 -2.31 8.68 -9.89
CA VAL A 672 -1.87 8.83 -8.49
C VAL A 672 -2.88 9.58 -7.60
N ASN A 673 -3.93 10.15 -8.18
CA ASN A 673 -4.94 10.93 -7.45
C ASN A 673 -6.03 10.04 -6.82
N SER A 674 -6.06 8.74 -7.12
CA SER A 674 -6.95 7.79 -6.45
C SER A 674 -6.39 7.38 -5.08
N VAL A 675 -7.17 6.65 -4.28
CA VAL A 675 -6.65 6.07 -3.01
C VAL A 675 -5.77 4.86 -3.35
N PRO A 676 -4.54 4.75 -2.82
CA PRO A 676 -3.70 3.58 -3.07
C PRO A 676 -4.28 2.35 -2.36
N LEU A 677 -4.35 1.23 -3.09
CA LEU A 677 -4.68 -0.11 -2.61
C LEU A 677 -3.72 -0.58 -1.51
N ALA A 678 -2.45 -0.23 -1.64
CA ALA A 678 -1.41 -0.53 -0.67
C ALA A 678 -0.33 0.55 -0.71
N THR A 679 0.30 0.78 0.44
CA THR A 679 1.56 1.53 0.56
C THR A 679 2.55 0.60 1.25
N LEU A 680 3.68 0.32 0.61
CA LEU A 680 4.58 -0.77 0.96
C LEU A 680 6.01 -0.25 1.14
N CYS A 681 6.72 -0.73 2.15
CA CYS A 681 8.10 -0.37 2.46
C CYS A 681 8.75 -1.42 3.38
N GLY A 682 10.03 -1.28 3.68
CA GLY A 682 10.80 -2.29 4.42
C GLY A 682 11.34 -3.44 3.55
N ASN A 683 11.87 -4.46 4.23
CA ASN A 683 12.58 -5.61 3.64
C ASN A 683 11.74 -6.91 3.56
N THR A 684 10.47 -6.86 3.95
CA THR A 684 9.59 -8.04 3.94
C THR A 684 8.86 -8.12 2.61
N ILE A 685 9.07 -9.20 1.84
CA ILE A 685 8.44 -9.38 0.52
C ILE A 685 6.91 -9.28 0.65
N PRO A 686 6.26 -8.29 0.00
CA PRO A 686 4.83 -8.11 0.08
C PRO A 686 4.03 -9.25 -0.57
N GLY A 687 2.76 -9.35 -0.20
CA GLY A 687 1.81 -10.28 -0.82
C GLY A 687 1.49 -9.98 -2.29
N ILE A 688 0.54 -10.73 -2.84
CA ILE A 688 0.05 -10.54 -4.20
C ILE A 688 -0.93 -9.36 -4.22
N PHE A 689 -0.79 -8.45 -5.20
CA PHE A 689 -1.72 -7.35 -5.45
C PHE A 689 -2.41 -7.52 -6.79
N SER A 690 -3.62 -6.96 -6.93
CA SER A 690 -4.39 -7.12 -8.17
C SER A 690 -5.43 -6.02 -8.37
N THR A 691 -5.70 -5.69 -9.64
CA THR A 691 -6.66 -4.68 -10.08
C THR A 691 -7.52 -5.20 -11.22
N PHE A 692 -8.71 -4.64 -11.38
CA PHE A 692 -9.50 -4.79 -12.60
C PHE A 692 -9.35 -3.54 -13.45
N GLY A 693 -9.03 -3.73 -14.73
CA GLY A 693 -8.47 -2.67 -15.56
C GLY A 693 -7.02 -2.35 -15.17
N PRO A 694 -6.51 -1.17 -15.56
CA PRO A 694 -5.10 -0.83 -15.38
C PRO A 694 -4.64 -0.83 -13.91
N MET A 695 -3.35 -1.05 -13.70
CA MET A 695 -2.68 -0.89 -12.40
C MET A 695 -1.63 0.21 -12.51
N LEU A 696 -1.48 1.04 -11.49
CA LEU A 696 -0.40 2.01 -11.38
C LEU A 696 0.42 1.72 -10.12
N LEU A 697 1.72 1.55 -10.26
CA LEU A 697 2.67 1.54 -9.14
C LEU A 697 3.37 2.89 -9.13
N ASN A 698 3.24 3.64 -8.04
CA ASN A 698 4.03 4.82 -7.74
C ASN A 698 5.11 4.44 -6.72
N PHE A 699 6.34 4.28 -7.19
CA PHE A 699 7.49 4.20 -6.29
C PHE A 699 7.97 5.62 -5.96
N TYR A 700 8.21 5.90 -4.69
CA TYR A 700 8.82 7.15 -4.23
C TYR A 700 9.90 6.87 -3.19
N SER A 701 10.88 7.77 -3.15
CA SER A 701 11.87 7.85 -2.08
C SER A 701 12.00 9.27 -1.54
N ASP A 702 12.50 9.41 -0.31
CA ASP A 702 12.89 10.72 0.23
C ASP A 702 14.39 10.99 -0.01
N SER A 703 15.08 11.82 0.77
CA SER A 703 16.52 12.10 0.58
C SER A 703 17.43 11.56 1.67
N ILE A 704 16.97 10.56 2.41
CA ILE A 704 17.69 9.96 3.53
C ILE A 704 17.41 8.46 3.51
N ILE A 705 18.47 7.65 3.35
CA ILE A 705 18.43 6.18 3.21
C ILE A 705 17.89 5.74 1.83
N ASN A 706 18.55 4.72 1.29
CA ASN A 706 18.12 3.95 0.13
C ASN A 706 18.59 2.50 0.30
N ASP A 707 18.03 1.57 -0.47
CA ASP A 707 18.31 0.13 -0.42
C ASP A 707 18.18 -0.44 -1.85
N ASN A 708 18.45 -1.72 -2.06
CA ASN A 708 18.48 -2.42 -3.35
C ASN A 708 17.17 -2.35 -4.16
N GLY A 709 16.06 -1.92 -3.54
CA GLY A 709 14.80 -1.69 -4.21
C GLY A 709 13.93 -2.94 -4.38
N PHE A 710 13.18 -3.01 -5.48
CA PHE A 710 12.26 -4.12 -5.70
C PHE A 710 12.24 -4.63 -7.13
N LEU A 711 11.90 -5.92 -7.24
CA LEU A 711 11.47 -6.57 -8.46
C LEU A 711 10.08 -7.15 -8.26
N ALA A 712 9.14 -6.76 -9.13
CA ALA A 712 7.83 -7.37 -9.25
C ALA A 712 7.63 -7.99 -10.64
N GLU A 713 6.89 -9.09 -10.68
CA GLU A 713 6.34 -9.68 -11.91
C GLU A 713 4.86 -9.37 -12.01
N TYR A 714 4.35 -9.09 -13.20
CA TYR A 714 2.92 -8.96 -13.44
C TYR A 714 2.42 -9.94 -14.52
N ARG A 715 1.14 -10.31 -14.43
CA ARG A 715 0.39 -11.06 -15.44
C ARG A 715 -1.00 -10.44 -15.60
N THR A 716 -1.53 -10.45 -16.81
CA THR A 716 -2.91 -9.99 -17.08
C THR A 716 -3.77 -11.14 -17.56
N MET A 717 -5.03 -11.15 -17.16
CA MET A 717 -6.00 -12.20 -17.46
C MET A 717 -7.33 -11.59 -17.93
N PRO A 718 -7.86 -11.98 -19.10
CA PRO A 718 -9.08 -11.39 -19.64
C PRO A 718 -10.31 -11.74 -18.80
N CYS A 719 -11.23 -10.78 -18.72
CA CYS A 719 -12.51 -10.89 -18.03
C CYS A 719 -13.60 -11.22 -19.04
N GLY A 720 -13.96 -12.50 -19.13
CA GLY A 720 -14.96 -12.99 -20.09
C GLY A 720 -14.40 -13.37 -21.47
N GLY A 721 -15.27 -13.48 -22.47
CA GLY A 721 -14.91 -13.84 -23.84
C GLY A 721 -16.01 -14.60 -24.61
N VAL A 722 -15.65 -15.07 -25.81
CA VAL A 722 -16.54 -15.84 -26.70
C VAL A 722 -16.03 -17.27 -26.83
N PHE A 723 -16.92 -18.24 -26.66
CA PHE A 723 -16.59 -19.66 -26.53
C PHE A 723 -17.46 -20.50 -27.48
N ASN A 724 -16.82 -21.22 -28.43
CA ASN A 724 -17.49 -21.84 -29.58
C ASN A 724 -17.15 -23.33 -29.81
N SER A 725 -16.59 -24.02 -28.80
CA SER A 725 -16.30 -25.46 -28.88
C SER A 725 -17.49 -26.30 -28.40
N THR A 726 -17.50 -27.60 -28.71
CA THR A 726 -18.58 -28.51 -28.29
C THR A 726 -18.59 -28.79 -26.77
N ALA A 727 -17.46 -28.59 -26.12
CA ALA A 727 -17.29 -28.58 -24.68
C ALA A 727 -16.07 -27.73 -24.30
N GLY A 728 -16.06 -27.17 -23.10
CA GLY A 728 -14.97 -26.31 -22.64
C GLY A 728 -15.04 -26.00 -21.14
N THR A 729 -14.13 -25.16 -20.68
CA THR A 729 -14.07 -24.68 -19.29
C THR A 729 -13.95 -23.18 -19.27
N ILE A 730 -14.72 -22.54 -18.40
CA ILE A 730 -14.72 -21.11 -18.13
C ILE A 730 -14.62 -20.88 -16.61
N SER A 731 -14.14 -19.72 -16.19
CA SER A 731 -14.03 -19.37 -14.77
C SER A 731 -14.05 -17.87 -14.56
N SER A 732 -14.24 -17.45 -13.31
CA SER A 732 -13.88 -16.10 -12.87
C SER A 732 -12.40 -15.80 -13.22
N PRO A 733 -12.03 -14.53 -13.44
CA PRO A 733 -10.64 -14.14 -13.64
C PRO A 733 -9.75 -14.56 -12.46
N ALA A 734 -8.49 -14.90 -12.73
CA ALA A 734 -7.49 -15.29 -11.74
C ALA A 734 -7.86 -16.45 -10.78
N HIS A 735 -8.92 -17.22 -11.09
CA HIS A 735 -9.36 -18.37 -10.29
C HIS A 735 -8.22 -19.38 -10.10
N SER A 736 -8.06 -19.85 -8.86
CA SER A 736 -6.93 -20.68 -8.39
C SER A 736 -5.57 -19.97 -8.24
N ILE A 737 -5.49 -18.63 -8.39
CA ILE A 737 -4.29 -17.82 -8.10
C ILE A 737 -4.58 -16.87 -6.93
N ILE A 738 -5.72 -16.17 -7.00
CA ILE A 738 -6.25 -15.26 -5.97
C ILE A 738 -7.77 -15.41 -5.92
N ASN A 739 -8.40 -14.83 -4.91
CA ASN A 739 -9.83 -14.52 -4.94
C ASN A 739 -10.14 -13.60 -6.13
N TYR A 740 -11.39 -13.59 -6.61
CA TYR A 740 -11.80 -12.64 -7.65
C TYR A 740 -11.76 -11.20 -7.10
N LEU A 741 -11.95 -10.22 -7.98
CA LEU A 741 -11.89 -8.80 -7.63
C LEU A 741 -13.27 -8.14 -7.52
N HIS A 742 -13.31 -7.07 -6.75
CA HIS A 742 -14.41 -6.11 -6.67
C HIS A 742 -14.66 -5.40 -8.01
N ASN A 743 -15.89 -4.95 -8.23
CA ASN A 743 -16.34 -4.14 -9.37
C ASN A 743 -16.02 -4.71 -10.76
N ILE A 744 -15.92 -6.02 -10.92
CA ILE A 744 -15.74 -6.66 -12.23
C ILE A 744 -17.10 -6.93 -12.86
N ASN A 745 -17.21 -6.76 -14.17
CA ASN A 745 -18.33 -7.25 -14.96
C ASN A 745 -17.75 -8.03 -16.16
N CYS A 746 -17.68 -9.35 -16.03
CA CYS A 746 -17.17 -10.25 -17.05
C CYS A 746 -18.33 -10.92 -17.81
N THR A 747 -18.31 -10.86 -19.13
CA THR A 747 -19.34 -11.47 -19.98
C THR A 747 -18.81 -12.66 -20.77
N TYR A 748 -19.52 -13.78 -20.72
CA TYR A 748 -19.12 -15.03 -21.37
C TYR A 748 -20.23 -15.46 -22.33
N HIS A 749 -19.97 -15.40 -23.63
CA HIS A 749 -20.91 -15.88 -24.64
C HIS A 749 -20.51 -17.28 -25.10
N ILE A 750 -21.31 -18.29 -24.75
CA ILE A 750 -21.14 -19.68 -25.19
C ILE A 750 -22.13 -19.95 -26.31
N TYR A 751 -21.67 -20.50 -27.43
CA TYR A 751 -22.56 -21.04 -28.46
C TYR A 751 -22.06 -22.36 -29.04
N VAL A 752 -22.99 -23.28 -29.27
CA VAL A 752 -22.75 -24.61 -29.82
C VAL A 752 -23.50 -24.79 -31.14
N ARG A 753 -23.47 -26.00 -31.71
CA ARG A 753 -24.13 -26.33 -32.98
C ARG A 753 -25.65 -26.12 -32.89
N ASN A 754 -26.28 -25.72 -34.01
CA ASN A 754 -27.73 -25.69 -34.12
C ASN A 754 -28.35 -27.06 -33.78
N ASN A 755 -29.57 -27.04 -33.23
CA ASN A 755 -30.31 -28.22 -32.74
C ASN A 755 -29.60 -28.99 -31.60
N ARG A 756 -28.81 -28.27 -30.80
CA ARG A 756 -28.30 -28.71 -29.49
C ARG A 756 -28.58 -27.62 -28.46
N VAL A 757 -28.53 -28.03 -27.20
CA VAL A 757 -28.56 -27.11 -26.05
C VAL A 757 -27.27 -27.25 -25.25
N ILE A 758 -26.98 -26.25 -24.42
CA ILE A 758 -25.76 -26.16 -23.63
C ILE A 758 -26.10 -26.63 -22.21
N ASP A 759 -25.41 -27.68 -21.76
CA ASP A 759 -25.37 -28.09 -20.36
C ASP A 759 -24.19 -27.38 -19.68
N LEU A 760 -24.47 -26.54 -18.69
CA LEU A 760 -23.49 -25.80 -17.90
C LEU A 760 -23.47 -26.33 -16.48
N LYS A 761 -22.28 -26.77 -16.04
CA LYS A 761 -22.05 -27.32 -14.70
C LYS A 761 -20.91 -26.58 -14.02
N PHE A 762 -21.22 -25.95 -12.88
CA PHE A 762 -20.21 -25.39 -11.99
C PHE A 762 -19.44 -26.53 -11.28
N ASN A 763 -18.11 -26.45 -11.28
CA ASN A 763 -17.20 -27.40 -10.66
C ASN A 763 -16.72 -26.88 -9.29
N SER A 764 -16.56 -25.56 -9.18
CA SER A 764 -16.28 -24.81 -7.95
C SER A 764 -17.11 -23.53 -7.97
N PHE A 765 -17.60 -23.10 -6.80
CA PHE A 765 -18.40 -21.89 -6.67
C PHE A 765 -18.30 -21.34 -5.25
N SER A 766 -17.75 -20.13 -5.11
CA SER A 766 -17.56 -19.42 -3.85
C SER A 766 -17.57 -17.93 -4.15
N LEU A 767 -18.72 -17.29 -3.97
CA LEU A 767 -18.96 -15.85 -4.11
C LEU A 767 -19.50 -15.27 -2.80
N GLU A 768 -19.62 -13.94 -2.70
CA GLU A 768 -20.35 -13.32 -1.60
C GLU A 768 -21.79 -13.85 -1.51
N ALA A 769 -22.24 -14.18 -0.30
CA ALA A 769 -23.62 -14.62 -0.07
C ALA A 769 -24.56 -13.42 0.17
N SER A 770 -25.49 -13.16 -0.75
CA SER A 770 -26.43 -12.04 -0.61
C SER A 770 -27.88 -12.39 -0.99
N SER A 771 -28.84 -11.73 -0.35
CA SER A 771 -30.27 -11.93 -0.63
C SER A 771 -30.60 -11.54 -2.07
N ASN A 772 -31.10 -12.48 -2.87
CA ASN A 772 -31.32 -12.34 -4.32
C ASN A 772 -30.06 -12.06 -5.15
N CYS A 773 -28.87 -12.40 -4.63
CA CYS A 773 -27.59 -12.25 -5.34
C CYS A 773 -27.42 -10.83 -5.90
N ARG A 774 -27.50 -9.86 -4.99
CA ARG A 774 -27.52 -8.41 -5.26
C ARG A 774 -26.12 -7.78 -5.33
N TYR A 775 -25.18 -8.39 -4.62
CA TYR A 775 -23.77 -8.03 -4.53
C TYR A 775 -23.00 -8.78 -5.62
N ASP A 776 -22.13 -9.72 -5.26
CA ASP A 776 -21.51 -10.61 -6.23
C ASP A 776 -22.47 -11.67 -6.76
N TYR A 777 -22.45 -11.88 -8.09
CA TYR A 777 -23.25 -12.91 -8.72
C TYR A 777 -22.74 -13.37 -10.09
N VAL A 778 -23.04 -14.63 -10.42
CA VAL A 778 -23.11 -15.10 -11.80
C VAL A 778 -24.58 -15.17 -12.21
N ALA A 779 -24.97 -14.37 -13.20
CA ALA A 779 -26.25 -14.46 -13.89
C ALA A 779 -26.06 -15.30 -15.16
N VAL A 780 -26.96 -16.24 -15.41
CA VAL A 780 -26.95 -17.10 -16.60
C VAL A 780 -28.26 -16.90 -17.37
N TYR A 781 -28.14 -16.58 -18.66
CA TYR A 781 -29.23 -16.22 -19.55
C TYR A 781 -29.34 -17.22 -20.71
N ASP A 782 -30.57 -17.60 -21.05
CA ASP A 782 -30.91 -18.60 -22.06
C ASP A 782 -30.95 -18.00 -23.48
N GLY A 783 -29.80 -17.56 -23.98
CA GLY A 783 -29.66 -16.98 -25.31
C GLY A 783 -28.35 -16.22 -25.52
N GLU A 784 -28.36 -15.28 -26.45
CA GLU A 784 -27.16 -14.55 -26.91
C GLU A 784 -26.67 -13.44 -25.96
N ASN A 785 -27.56 -12.90 -25.11
CA ASN A 785 -27.31 -11.68 -24.34
C ASN A 785 -28.25 -11.54 -23.12
N THR A 786 -28.09 -10.46 -22.35
CA THR A 786 -28.85 -10.16 -21.13
C THR A 786 -30.35 -9.85 -21.32
N LEU A 787 -30.83 -9.71 -22.57
CA LEU A 787 -32.27 -9.61 -22.87
C LEU A 787 -32.96 -10.98 -22.97
N ALA A 788 -32.19 -12.07 -23.01
CA ALA A 788 -32.71 -13.43 -23.01
C ALA A 788 -33.26 -13.83 -21.62
N PRO A 789 -34.06 -14.91 -21.51
CA PRO A 789 -34.62 -15.34 -20.23
C PRO A 789 -33.52 -15.65 -19.20
N LEU A 790 -33.56 -15.02 -18.03
CA LEU A 790 -32.64 -15.30 -16.93
C LEU A 790 -32.95 -16.69 -16.35
N MET A 791 -32.01 -17.62 -16.51
CA MET A 791 -32.10 -18.99 -15.98
C MET A 791 -31.83 -19.05 -14.48
N GLY A 792 -30.98 -18.14 -13.99
CA GLY A 792 -30.72 -17.99 -12.57
C GLY A 792 -29.59 -16.99 -12.29
N LYS A 793 -29.58 -16.52 -11.05
CA LYS A 793 -28.61 -15.56 -10.52
C LYS A 793 -28.04 -16.16 -9.24
N PHE A 794 -26.76 -16.48 -9.23
CA PHE A 794 -26.13 -17.35 -8.23
C PHE A 794 -25.03 -16.61 -7.47
N CYS A 795 -24.92 -16.87 -6.18
CA CYS A 795 -24.02 -16.21 -5.24
C CYS A 795 -23.82 -17.09 -3.99
N GLY A 796 -22.90 -16.73 -3.10
CA GLY A 796 -22.54 -17.56 -1.95
C GLY A 796 -21.67 -18.76 -2.30
N GLN A 797 -21.56 -19.70 -1.36
CA GLN A 797 -20.76 -20.94 -1.48
C GLN A 797 -21.57 -22.19 -1.88
N GLN A 798 -22.88 -22.05 -2.08
CA GLN A 798 -23.70 -23.15 -2.55
C GLN A 798 -23.44 -23.36 -4.04
N LEU A 799 -22.94 -24.54 -4.41
CA LEU A 799 -22.73 -24.91 -5.82
C LEU A 799 -24.08 -24.78 -6.59
N PRO A 800 -24.14 -23.98 -7.67
CA PRO A 800 -25.36 -23.85 -8.46
C PRO A 800 -25.81 -25.20 -9.04
N PRO A 801 -27.12 -25.38 -9.29
CA PRO A 801 -27.61 -26.53 -10.03
C PRO A 801 -27.01 -26.57 -11.44
N ASN A 802 -26.99 -27.75 -12.06
CA ASN A 802 -26.71 -27.86 -13.50
C ASN A 802 -27.77 -27.03 -14.27
N LEU A 803 -27.33 -26.23 -15.23
CA LEU A 803 -28.20 -25.36 -16.03
C LEU A 803 -28.21 -25.82 -17.47
N ARG A 804 -29.39 -25.89 -18.09
CA ARG A 804 -29.54 -26.28 -19.50
C ARG A 804 -30.34 -25.25 -20.27
N SER A 805 -29.74 -24.69 -21.32
CA SER A 805 -30.41 -23.74 -22.21
C SER A 805 -31.58 -24.39 -22.97
N SER A 806 -32.52 -23.60 -23.48
CA SER A 806 -33.50 -24.00 -24.48
C SER A 806 -32.99 -23.82 -25.92
N SER A 807 -31.93 -23.03 -26.10
CA SER A 807 -31.29 -22.75 -27.40
C SER A 807 -29.84 -23.25 -27.49
N ASN A 808 -29.19 -23.11 -28.65
CA ASN A 808 -27.77 -23.41 -28.83
C ASN A 808 -26.83 -22.26 -28.35
N GLN A 809 -27.36 -21.25 -27.65
CA GLN A 809 -26.64 -20.12 -27.09
C GLN A 809 -26.93 -19.98 -25.60
N MET A 810 -25.92 -19.57 -24.84
CA MET A 810 -26.01 -19.28 -23.42
C MET A 810 -25.07 -18.12 -23.10
N PHE A 811 -25.56 -17.12 -22.38
CA PHE A 811 -24.80 -15.94 -22.01
C PHE A 811 -24.66 -15.88 -20.50
N LEU A 812 -23.45 -15.65 -20.00
CA LEU A 812 -23.18 -15.48 -18.57
C LEU A 812 -22.66 -14.08 -18.31
N GLU A 813 -23.13 -13.47 -17.24
CA GLU A 813 -22.65 -12.20 -16.71
C GLU A 813 -22.16 -12.45 -15.28
N PHE A 814 -20.87 -12.25 -15.02
CA PHE A 814 -20.29 -12.33 -13.69
C PHE A 814 -20.00 -10.90 -13.21
N VAL A 815 -20.82 -10.42 -12.28
CA VAL A 815 -20.73 -9.08 -11.72
C VAL A 815 -20.35 -9.16 -10.26
N THR A 816 -19.46 -8.27 -9.81
CA THR A 816 -19.10 -8.11 -8.40
C THR A 816 -19.27 -6.68 -7.95
N ASP A 817 -19.52 -6.47 -6.66
CA ASP A 817 -19.65 -5.13 -6.09
C ASP A 817 -18.33 -4.62 -5.50
N ALA A 818 -18.37 -3.53 -4.73
CA ALA A 818 -17.20 -2.89 -4.17
C ALA A 818 -16.56 -3.62 -2.98
N SER A 819 -17.09 -4.77 -2.53
CA SER A 819 -16.71 -5.44 -1.28
C SER A 819 -16.71 -6.98 -1.36
N ILE A 820 -16.41 -7.63 -0.22
CA ILE A 820 -16.38 -9.08 0.08
C ILE A 820 -16.08 -10.03 -1.10
N VAL A 821 -14.82 -10.45 -1.26
CA VAL A 821 -14.42 -11.42 -2.31
C VAL A 821 -14.13 -12.83 -1.77
N ALA A 822 -14.32 -13.84 -2.63
CA ALA A 822 -14.09 -15.26 -2.35
C ALA A 822 -13.33 -15.95 -3.52
N GLU A 823 -13.15 -17.27 -3.48
CA GLU A 823 -12.32 -18.00 -4.47
C GLU A 823 -12.84 -17.92 -5.93
N GLY A 824 -14.10 -17.55 -6.11
CA GLY A 824 -14.74 -17.43 -7.41
C GLY A 824 -15.36 -18.74 -7.89
N TRP A 825 -15.40 -18.92 -9.19
CA TRP A 825 -16.09 -20.05 -9.80
C TRP A 825 -15.36 -20.61 -11.01
N ARG A 826 -15.52 -21.91 -11.24
CA ARG A 826 -15.15 -22.58 -12.49
C ARG A 826 -16.35 -23.41 -12.94
N ALA A 827 -16.66 -23.35 -14.23
CA ALA A 827 -17.71 -24.14 -14.84
C ALA A 827 -17.22 -24.83 -16.11
N THR A 828 -17.68 -26.05 -16.31
CA THR A 828 -17.57 -26.82 -17.55
C THR A 828 -18.87 -26.75 -18.31
N TYR A 829 -18.81 -26.53 -19.61
CA TYR A 829 -19.98 -26.58 -20.49
C TYR A 829 -19.83 -27.69 -21.55
N SER A 830 -20.95 -28.23 -22.02
CA SER A 830 -21.00 -29.25 -23.08
C SER A 830 -22.32 -29.23 -23.87
N GLU A 831 -22.30 -29.58 -25.15
CA GLU A 831 -23.50 -29.73 -25.97
C GLU A 831 -24.31 -31.00 -25.61
N THR A 832 -25.64 -30.90 -25.50
CA THR A 832 -26.57 -32.02 -25.20
C THR A 832 -27.94 -31.85 -25.88
N LEU A 833 -28.91 -32.71 -25.56
CA LEU A 833 -30.29 -32.69 -26.05
C LEU A 833 -31.23 -31.92 -25.11
N GLY A 834 -32.23 -31.23 -25.68
CA GLY A 834 -33.17 -30.38 -24.96
C GLY A 834 -34.64 -30.83 -25.05
N PRO A 835 -35.58 -30.00 -24.55
CA PRO A 835 -37.01 -30.35 -24.51
C PRO A 835 -37.64 -30.59 -25.88
N GLN A 836 -37.19 -29.91 -26.93
CA GLN A 836 -37.63 -30.16 -28.32
C GLN A 836 -37.28 -31.57 -28.81
N GLN A 837 -36.31 -32.23 -28.18
CA GLN A 837 -35.89 -33.60 -28.45
C GLN A 837 -36.38 -34.59 -27.37
N GLY A 838 -37.33 -34.16 -26.52
CA GLY A 838 -37.95 -35.00 -25.48
C GLY A 838 -37.21 -35.04 -24.14
N CYS A 839 -36.05 -34.40 -23.99
CA CYS A 839 -35.27 -34.42 -22.75
C CYS A 839 -35.62 -33.23 -21.83
N GLY A 840 -36.48 -33.49 -20.85
CA GLY A 840 -36.86 -32.54 -19.80
C GLY A 840 -37.90 -31.48 -20.18
N GLY A 841 -38.22 -30.59 -19.23
CA GLY A 841 -39.10 -29.42 -19.43
C GLY A 841 -40.25 -29.28 -18.42
N TYR A 842 -41.01 -28.18 -18.54
CA TYR A 842 -42.20 -27.93 -17.72
C TYR A 842 -43.46 -28.58 -18.31
N LEU A 843 -44.23 -29.25 -17.46
CA LEU A 843 -45.46 -29.95 -17.81
C LEU A 843 -46.63 -29.32 -17.03
N THR A 844 -47.40 -28.44 -17.67
CA THR A 844 -48.44 -27.60 -17.04
C THR A 844 -49.88 -28.00 -17.35
N SER A 845 -50.08 -29.05 -18.15
CA SER A 845 -51.40 -29.59 -18.45
C SER A 845 -52.00 -30.25 -17.20
N SER A 846 -53.33 -30.36 -17.11
CA SER A 846 -53.97 -31.15 -16.06
C SER A 846 -53.74 -32.67 -16.21
N THR A 847 -53.33 -33.11 -17.41
CA THR A 847 -52.86 -34.47 -17.70
C THR A 847 -51.76 -34.47 -18.77
N GLY A 848 -50.81 -35.41 -18.73
CA GLY A 848 -49.75 -35.50 -19.74
C GLY A 848 -49.00 -36.84 -19.77
N MET A 849 -48.11 -36.99 -20.75
CA MET A 849 -47.24 -38.15 -20.95
C MET A 849 -45.82 -37.71 -21.37
N PHE A 850 -44.80 -38.39 -20.87
CA PHE A 850 -43.38 -38.17 -21.22
C PHE A 850 -42.58 -39.47 -21.03
N GLY A 851 -41.32 -39.49 -21.50
CA GLY A 851 -40.48 -40.69 -21.43
C GLY A 851 -39.01 -40.40 -21.75
N SER A 852 -38.19 -41.45 -21.74
CA SER A 852 -36.76 -41.38 -22.08
C SER A 852 -36.52 -41.06 -23.57
N PRO A 853 -35.58 -40.17 -23.95
CA PRO A 853 -35.37 -39.76 -25.34
C PRO A 853 -34.71 -40.86 -26.19
N ASP A 854 -35.28 -41.14 -27.37
CA ASP A 854 -34.71 -41.93 -28.47
C ASP A 854 -34.79 -41.03 -29.72
N ILE A 855 -33.68 -40.36 -30.08
CA ILE A 855 -33.68 -39.39 -31.20
C ILE A 855 -33.25 -40.03 -32.52
N ASN A 856 -32.52 -41.13 -32.44
CA ASN A 856 -32.00 -41.87 -33.59
C ASN A 856 -33.02 -42.91 -34.12
N MET A 857 -34.08 -43.20 -33.35
CA MET A 857 -35.15 -44.17 -33.60
C MET A 857 -34.68 -45.63 -33.67
N ASP A 858 -33.69 -46.01 -32.86
CA ASP A 858 -33.17 -47.37 -32.74
C ASP A 858 -33.93 -48.24 -31.72
N GLY A 859 -34.84 -47.65 -30.95
CA GLY A 859 -35.65 -48.33 -29.93
C GLY A 859 -34.99 -48.38 -28.54
N GLN A 860 -33.91 -47.64 -28.33
CA GLN A 860 -33.24 -47.47 -27.04
C GLN A 860 -33.06 -45.99 -26.69
N TYR A 861 -32.91 -45.67 -25.40
CA TYR A 861 -32.64 -44.29 -24.98
C TYR A 861 -31.21 -43.84 -25.29
N GLU A 862 -31.04 -42.54 -25.52
CA GLU A 862 -29.74 -41.93 -25.75
C GLU A 862 -28.81 -42.03 -24.49
N PRO A 863 -27.49 -42.25 -24.67
CA PRO A 863 -26.52 -42.26 -23.56
C PRO A 863 -26.11 -40.85 -23.11
N ARG A 864 -25.65 -40.74 -21.85
CA ARG A 864 -25.21 -39.49 -21.19
C ARG A 864 -26.33 -38.45 -21.10
N MET A 865 -27.56 -38.91 -20.88
CA MET A 865 -28.71 -38.04 -20.68
C MET A 865 -28.86 -37.66 -19.20
N ASP A 866 -29.29 -36.43 -18.97
CA ASP A 866 -29.70 -35.91 -17.67
C ASP A 866 -30.97 -35.10 -17.94
N CYS A 867 -32.15 -35.72 -17.84
CA CYS A 867 -33.43 -35.13 -18.25
C CYS A 867 -34.32 -34.88 -17.02
N LEU A 868 -34.68 -33.61 -16.77
CA LEU A 868 -35.50 -33.18 -15.64
C LEU A 868 -36.84 -32.63 -16.12
N TRP A 869 -37.95 -33.20 -15.64
CA TRP A 869 -39.31 -32.71 -15.89
C TRP A 869 -39.93 -32.20 -14.58
N THR A 870 -40.49 -31.00 -14.60
CA THR A 870 -41.29 -30.47 -13.48
C THR A 870 -42.75 -30.35 -13.91
N ILE A 871 -43.63 -31.05 -13.21
CA ILE A 871 -45.08 -30.97 -13.36
C ILE A 871 -45.57 -29.87 -12.42
N ALA A 872 -46.29 -28.89 -12.96
CA ALA A 872 -46.73 -27.70 -12.23
C ALA A 872 -48.21 -27.45 -12.48
N VAL A 873 -49.01 -27.44 -11.42
CA VAL A 873 -50.49 -27.31 -11.50
C VAL A 873 -50.99 -26.20 -10.56
N ASP A 874 -52.28 -25.85 -10.62
CA ASP A 874 -52.84 -24.70 -9.90
C ASP A 874 -52.52 -24.73 -8.39
N ALA A 875 -52.34 -23.55 -7.75
CA ALA A 875 -51.87 -23.44 -6.37
C ALA A 875 -52.74 -24.15 -5.30
N ASN A 876 -54.02 -24.37 -5.60
CA ASN A 876 -54.91 -25.15 -4.74
C ASN A 876 -54.82 -26.66 -4.98
N LYS A 877 -53.99 -27.15 -5.91
CA LYS A 877 -54.02 -28.53 -6.40
C LYS A 877 -52.84 -29.41 -5.90
N ALA A 878 -52.93 -30.71 -6.18
CA ALA A 878 -51.89 -31.73 -6.02
C ALA A 878 -51.86 -32.65 -7.26
N ILE A 879 -50.87 -33.55 -7.40
CA ILE A 879 -50.54 -34.29 -8.63
C ILE A 879 -50.46 -35.80 -8.34
N ASN A 880 -50.95 -36.66 -9.23
CA ASN A 880 -50.85 -38.13 -9.18
C ASN A 880 -50.10 -38.67 -10.41
N LEU A 881 -49.02 -39.44 -10.24
CA LEU A 881 -48.08 -39.91 -11.28
C LEU A 881 -48.05 -41.45 -11.40
N THR A 882 -47.94 -41.99 -12.62
CA THR A 882 -47.91 -43.44 -12.94
C THR A 882 -46.97 -43.78 -14.10
N PHE A 883 -46.45 -45.01 -14.18
CA PHE A 883 -45.55 -45.45 -15.26
C PHE A 883 -46.15 -46.61 -16.10
N PRO A 884 -46.51 -46.39 -17.38
CA PRO A 884 -46.99 -47.48 -18.26
C PRO A 884 -45.93 -48.49 -18.71
N SER A 885 -44.65 -48.10 -18.79
CA SER A 885 -43.53 -48.96 -19.21
C SER A 885 -42.21 -48.51 -18.58
N PHE A 886 -41.35 -49.46 -18.18
CA PHE A 886 -40.09 -49.16 -17.49
C PHE A 886 -39.05 -50.28 -17.72
N GLU A 887 -37.93 -49.99 -18.40
CA GLU A 887 -36.80 -50.88 -18.64
C GLU A 887 -35.49 -50.07 -18.77
N LEU A 888 -34.73 -49.95 -17.66
CA LEU A 888 -33.44 -49.23 -17.55
C LEU A 888 -32.29 -50.17 -17.17
N GLU A 889 -31.04 -49.71 -17.31
CA GLU A 889 -29.89 -50.49 -16.84
C GLU A 889 -29.88 -50.66 -15.31
N GLY A 890 -29.79 -51.91 -14.87
CA GLY A 890 -29.55 -52.28 -13.47
C GLY A 890 -30.48 -53.40 -12.98
N PRO A 891 -30.10 -54.12 -11.92
CA PRO A 891 -31.01 -55.06 -11.27
C PRO A 891 -32.05 -54.31 -10.42
N SER A 892 -33.33 -54.62 -10.63
CA SER A 892 -34.47 -54.08 -9.88
C SER A 892 -34.27 -54.22 -8.37
N GLY A 893 -34.66 -53.20 -7.60
CA GLY A 893 -34.58 -53.20 -6.13
C GLY A 893 -33.18 -53.00 -5.54
N THR A 894 -32.20 -52.51 -6.31
CA THR A 894 -30.86 -52.15 -5.82
C THR A 894 -30.63 -50.64 -5.78
N ASN A 895 -29.44 -50.18 -5.36
CA ASN A 895 -29.08 -48.76 -5.26
C ASN A 895 -28.96 -48.00 -6.62
N CYS A 896 -29.55 -48.52 -7.71
CA CYS A 896 -29.73 -47.85 -9.01
C CYS A 896 -28.54 -46.98 -9.44
N ARG A 897 -27.40 -47.65 -9.69
CA ARG A 897 -26.08 -47.02 -9.83
C ARG A 897 -25.73 -46.58 -11.26
N TYR A 898 -26.37 -47.18 -12.26
CA TYR A 898 -26.16 -46.90 -13.68
C TYR A 898 -27.25 -45.92 -14.13
N ASP A 899 -28.28 -46.42 -14.82
CA ASP A 899 -29.37 -45.60 -15.35
C ASP A 899 -30.61 -45.65 -14.45
N TYR A 900 -31.20 -44.50 -14.16
CA TYR A 900 -32.27 -44.42 -13.17
C TYR A 900 -33.20 -43.21 -13.31
N VAL A 901 -34.38 -43.33 -12.69
CA VAL A 901 -35.35 -42.25 -12.52
C VAL A 901 -35.53 -41.93 -11.04
N LYS A 902 -35.49 -40.65 -10.66
CA LYS A 902 -35.85 -40.13 -9.32
C LYS A 902 -37.14 -39.32 -9.37
N ILE A 903 -37.87 -39.30 -8.27
CA ILE A 903 -39.13 -38.55 -8.10
C ILE A 903 -39.04 -37.72 -6.82
N TYR A 904 -39.42 -36.44 -6.88
CA TYR A 904 -39.35 -35.48 -5.78
C TYR A 904 -40.69 -34.74 -5.61
N ASP A 905 -41.19 -34.61 -4.37
CA ASP A 905 -42.47 -33.95 -4.05
C ASP A 905 -42.31 -32.44 -3.89
N GLY A 906 -42.20 -31.75 -5.03
CA GLY A 906 -42.08 -30.30 -5.13
C GLY A 906 -41.72 -29.83 -6.54
N ASP A 907 -41.27 -28.59 -6.66
CA ASP A 907 -40.95 -27.93 -7.95
C ASP A 907 -39.57 -28.28 -8.53
N SER A 908 -38.72 -28.92 -7.71
CA SER A 908 -37.31 -29.15 -8.01
C SER A 908 -36.76 -30.35 -7.23
N ALA A 909 -35.59 -30.83 -7.65
CA ALA A 909 -34.85 -31.91 -6.98
C ALA A 909 -34.32 -31.56 -5.57
N SER A 910 -34.62 -30.35 -5.06
CA SER A 910 -34.31 -29.92 -3.68
C SER A 910 -35.36 -30.36 -2.65
N TYR A 911 -36.53 -30.80 -3.12
CA TYR A 911 -37.66 -31.22 -2.30
C TYR A 911 -37.54 -32.70 -1.85
N PRO A 912 -38.40 -33.19 -0.94
CA PRO A 912 -38.32 -34.56 -0.44
C PRO A 912 -38.31 -35.63 -1.56
N LEU A 913 -37.26 -36.44 -1.59
CA LEU A 913 -37.12 -37.58 -2.50
C LEU A 913 -38.15 -38.66 -2.14
N VAL A 914 -38.98 -39.02 -3.11
CA VAL A 914 -39.99 -40.08 -3.02
C VAL A 914 -39.35 -41.45 -3.23
N GLY A 915 -38.47 -41.57 -4.23
CA GLY A 915 -37.83 -42.84 -4.59
C GLY A 915 -36.85 -42.71 -5.76
N THR A 916 -36.03 -43.76 -5.94
CA THR A 916 -35.13 -43.94 -7.08
C THR A 916 -35.42 -45.31 -7.70
N TYR A 917 -35.54 -45.38 -9.04
CA TYR A 917 -36.04 -46.54 -9.77
C TYR A 917 -35.14 -46.88 -10.95
N CYS A 918 -34.90 -48.17 -11.19
CA CYS A 918 -34.06 -48.71 -12.27
C CYS A 918 -34.44 -50.18 -12.54
N GLY A 919 -33.87 -50.78 -13.59
CA GLY A 919 -34.21 -52.14 -14.00
C GLY A 919 -35.55 -52.23 -14.72
N SER A 920 -36.25 -53.35 -14.57
CA SER A 920 -37.49 -53.67 -15.31
C SER A 920 -38.74 -53.80 -14.43
N GLU A 921 -38.66 -53.36 -13.17
CA GLU A 921 -39.81 -53.31 -12.26
C GLU A 921 -40.51 -51.94 -12.36
N VAL A 922 -41.83 -51.95 -12.55
CA VAL A 922 -42.61 -50.72 -12.79
C VAL A 922 -42.91 -50.02 -11.46
N PRO A 923 -42.57 -48.72 -11.30
CA PRO A 923 -42.84 -47.97 -10.07
C PRO A 923 -44.32 -47.86 -9.71
N ALA A 924 -44.62 -47.86 -8.41
CA ALA A 924 -45.97 -47.64 -7.89
C ALA A 924 -46.45 -46.18 -8.07
N PRO A 925 -47.77 -45.92 -8.16
CA PRO A 925 -48.32 -44.57 -8.26
C PRO A 925 -48.00 -43.68 -7.05
N TYR A 926 -47.84 -42.37 -7.28
CA TYR A 926 -47.52 -41.39 -6.23
C TYR A 926 -48.41 -40.13 -6.28
N ILE A 927 -48.79 -39.60 -5.12
CA ILE A 927 -49.57 -38.35 -4.97
C ILE A 927 -48.76 -37.29 -4.21
N SER A 928 -48.62 -36.09 -4.76
CA SER A 928 -47.85 -34.98 -4.17
C SER A 928 -48.56 -34.28 -3.00
N ALA A 929 -47.78 -33.76 -2.06
CA ALA A 929 -48.24 -32.91 -0.96
C ALA A 929 -48.29 -31.42 -1.35
N SER A 930 -47.72 -31.05 -2.50
CA SER A 930 -47.75 -29.69 -3.08
C SER A 930 -48.40 -29.69 -4.49
N ASN A 931 -48.57 -28.50 -5.08
CA ASN A 931 -49.03 -28.35 -6.47
C ASN A 931 -47.91 -28.56 -7.51
N PHE A 932 -46.78 -29.15 -7.11
CA PHE A 932 -45.63 -29.44 -7.95
C PHE A 932 -45.10 -30.87 -7.72
N LEU A 933 -44.56 -31.48 -8.77
CA LEU A 933 -43.89 -32.79 -8.72
C LEU A 933 -42.76 -32.85 -9.76
N THR A 934 -41.56 -33.26 -9.37
CA THR A 934 -40.38 -33.31 -10.25
C THR A 934 -39.89 -34.73 -10.49
N VAL A 935 -39.56 -35.05 -11.74
CA VAL A 935 -39.07 -36.37 -12.19
C VAL A 935 -37.75 -36.20 -12.93
N HIS A 936 -36.74 -37.02 -12.61
CA HIS A 936 -35.36 -36.85 -13.05
C HIS A 936 -34.78 -38.17 -13.59
N PHE A 937 -34.49 -38.24 -14.89
CA PHE A 937 -33.86 -39.39 -15.55
C PHE A 937 -32.37 -39.13 -15.80
N ILE A 938 -31.51 -40.08 -15.46
CA ILE A 938 -30.08 -40.06 -15.76
C ILE A 938 -29.69 -41.35 -16.50
N SER A 939 -28.91 -41.23 -17.57
CA SER A 939 -28.22 -42.35 -18.24
C SER A 939 -26.70 -42.12 -18.34
N ASP A 940 -25.93 -43.20 -18.30
CA ASP A 940 -24.46 -43.16 -18.43
C ASP A 940 -23.97 -43.32 -19.89
N GLY A 941 -22.66 -43.52 -20.10
CA GLY A 941 -22.06 -43.63 -21.43
C GLY A 941 -22.19 -44.98 -22.13
N VAL A 942 -22.75 -46.01 -21.48
CA VAL A 942 -22.82 -47.39 -21.97
C VAL A 942 -24.21 -48.03 -21.71
N VAL A 943 -24.48 -49.18 -22.34
CA VAL A 943 -25.62 -50.08 -22.08
C VAL A 943 -27.01 -49.43 -22.05
N GLN A 944 -27.50 -49.07 -23.22
CA GLN A 944 -28.86 -48.57 -23.40
C GLN A 944 -29.92 -49.70 -23.34
N ARG A 945 -31.16 -49.34 -22.97
CA ARG A 945 -32.36 -50.22 -22.95
C ARG A 945 -33.56 -49.47 -23.53
N ARG A 946 -34.74 -50.09 -23.52
CA ARG A 946 -35.98 -49.51 -24.10
C ARG A 946 -36.51 -48.29 -23.36
N GLY A 947 -36.03 -48.02 -22.14
CA GLY A 947 -36.38 -46.81 -21.42
C GLY A 947 -37.71 -46.87 -20.68
N PHE A 948 -38.32 -45.71 -20.48
CA PHE A 948 -39.58 -45.61 -19.72
C PHE A 948 -40.56 -44.61 -20.34
N ASN A 949 -41.83 -44.77 -19.97
CA ASN A 949 -42.88 -43.77 -20.16
C ASN A 949 -43.60 -43.53 -18.82
N ALA A 950 -44.10 -42.31 -18.63
CA ALA A 950 -44.82 -41.85 -17.44
C ALA A 950 -46.02 -40.95 -17.79
N THR A 951 -47.05 -40.93 -16.95
CA THR A 951 -48.32 -40.17 -17.12
C THR A 951 -48.86 -39.62 -15.79
N TYR A 952 -49.59 -38.48 -15.78
CA TYR A 952 -50.04 -37.81 -14.54
C TYR A 952 -51.43 -37.11 -14.59
N VAL A 953 -52.05 -36.80 -13.42
CA VAL A 953 -53.38 -36.12 -13.18
C VAL A 953 -53.45 -35.29 -11.86
N THR A 954 -54.56 -34.60 -11.46
CA THR A 954 -54.59 -33.62 -10.30
C THR A 954 -55.69 -33.74 -9.18
N LEU A 955 -55.39 -33.32 -7.93
CA LEU A 955 -56.20 -33.27 -6.65
C LEU A 955 -56.10 -31.90 -5.91
N ASP A 956 -56.43 -31.68 -4.60
CA ASP A 956 -56.66 -30.34 -3.93
C ASP A 956 -56.01 -30.04 -2.51
N ARG A 957 -55.96 -28.76 -2.01
CA ARG A 957 -55.09 -28.21 -0.90
C ARG A 957 -55.63 -27.01 -0.02
N LEU A 958 -54.78 -26.28 0.77
CA LEU A 958 -55.13 -25.22 1.80
C LEU A 958 -54.28 -23.87 1.87
N CYS A 959 -53.43 -23.55 2.88
CA CYS A 959 -53.14 -22.13 3.34
C CYS A 959 -51.68 -21.72 3.81
N GLY A 960 -51.41 -20.42 4.13
CA GLY A 960 -50.09 -19.78 4.47
C GLY A 960 -49.90 -18.35 3.85
N GLY A 961 -48.69 -17.72 3.80
CA GLY A 961 -48.47 -16.53 2.93
C GLY A 961 -47.19 -15.65 3.04
N THR A 962 -46.99 -14.76 2.05
CA THR A 962 -45.90 -13.74 1.92
C THR A 962 -46.50 -12.35 1.70
N PHE A 963 -45.93 -11.30 2.30
CA PHE A 963 -46.49 -9.94 2.36
C PHE A 963 -45.43 -8.84 2.20
N ASN A 964 -45.81 -7.68 1.64
CA ASN A 964 -44.91 -6.55 1.40
C ASN A 964 -45.25 -5.36 2.33
N ALA A 965 -44.24 -4.79 3.00
CA ALA A 965 -44.41 -3.63 3.87
C ALA A 965 -44.61 -2.33 3.06
N THR A 966 -45.35 -1.38 3.64
CA THR A 966 -45.63 -0.06 3.05
C THR A 966 -45.35 1.08 4.04
N GLU A 967 -45.32 2.33 3.58
CA GLU A 967 -45.27 3.51 4.45
C GLU A 967 -46.44 3.57 5.45
N THR A 968 -47.61 3.06 5.03
CA THR A 968 -48.77 2.87 5.91
C THR A 968 -48.68 1.54 6.67
N GLY A 969 -49.00 1.57 7.96
CA GLY A 969 -49.00 0.38 8.82
C GLY A 969 -50.04 -0.66 8.42
N GLN A 970 -49.60 -1.90 8.22
CA GLN A 970 -50.42 -3.06 7.89
C GLN A 970 -50.45 -4.05 9.06
N THR A 971 -51.49 -4.88 9.18
CA THR A 971 -51.74 -5.74 10.36
C THR A 971 -51.78 -7.23 10.03
N ILE A 972 -51.14 -8.07 10.86
CA ILE A 972 -51.24 -9.55 10.82
C ILE A 972 -51.77 -10.08 12.15
N THR A 973 -52.54 -11.17 12.08
CA THR A 973 -53.20 -11.82 13.23
C THR A 973 -53.09 -13.35 13.14
N SER A 974 -53.29 -14.03 14.27
CA SER A 974 -53.37 -15.49 14.33
C SER A 974 -54.64 -16.04 13.64
N THR A 975 -54.62 -17.31 13.21
CA THR A 975 -55.79 -17.96 12.59
C THR A 975 -57.03 -17.85 13.48
N PHE A 976 -58.15 -17.44 12.88
CA PHE A 976 -59.45 -17.16 13.51
C PHE A 976 -59.53 -15.99 14.52
N TYR A 977 -58.47 -15.19 14.70
CA TYR A 977 -58.44 -14.01 15.61
C TYR A 977 -59.68 -13.10 15.44
N PRO A 978 -60.31 -12.61 16.52
CA PRO A 978 -59.93 -12.73 17.93
C PRO A 978 -60.33 -14.07 18.60
N ASN A 979 -60.87 -15.03 17.85
CA ASN A 979 -61.11 -16.38 18.34
C ASN A 979 -59.79 -17.18 18.35
N PRO A 980 -59.75 -18.34 19.05
CA PRO A 980 -58.51 -19.09 19.22
C PRO A 980 -58.07 -19.82 17.95
N TYR A 981 -56.76 -20.00 17.83
CA TYR A 981 -56.11 -20.73 16.74
C TYR A 981 -56.30 -22.26 16.88
N PRO A 982 -56.28 -23.03 15.76
CA PRO A 982 -56.38 -24.50 15.79
C PRO A 982 -55.13 -25.18 16.39
N PRO A 983 -55.24 -26.41 16.93
CA PRO A 983 -54.09 -27.18 17.37
C PRO A 983 -53.20 -27.58 16.18
N PHE A 984 -51.91 -27.78 16.43
CA PHE A 984 -50.91 -28.13 15.41
C PHE A 984 -50.79 -27.11 14.26
N THR A 985 -51.15 -25.85 14.50
CA THR A 985 -50.99 -24.79 13.51
C THR A 985 -49.52 -24.40 13.39
N LEU A 986 -48.97 -24.54 12.19
CA LEU A 986 -47.70 -23.97 11.77
C LEU A 986 -47.94 -22.89 10.72
N CYS A 987 -47.78 -21.62 11.12
CA CYS A 987 -47.87 -20.47 10.22
C CYS A 987 -46.50 -19.82 10.06
N ARG A 988 -46.14 -19.52 8.82
CA ARG A 988 -44.95 -18.74 8.47
C ARG A 988 -45.37 -17.58 7.59
N TRP A 989 -44.97 -16.38 7.99
CA TRP A 989 -45.11 -15.16 7.21
C TRP A 989 -43.72 -14.61 6.87
N VAL A 990 -43.60 -14.09 5.66
CA VAL A 990 -42.43 -13.33 5.19
C VAL A 990 -42.90 -11.90 4.98
N LEU A 991 -42.29 -10.93 5.68
CA LEU A 991 -42.57 -9.50 5.48
C LEU A 991 -41.36 -8.85 4.82
N ASP A 992 -41.56 -8.19 3.69
CA ASP A 992 -40.48 -7.66 2.86
C ASP A 992 -40.70 -6.17 2.58
N ALA A 993 -39.74 -5.32 2.94
CA ALA A 993 -39.74 -3.90 2.61
C ALA A 993 -39.30 -3.65 1.15
N PRO A 994 -39.49 -2.43 0.61
CA PRO A 994 -38.79 -1.97 -0.59
C PRO A 994 -37.25 -2.04 -0.45
N PRO A 995 -36.50 -2.09 -1.56
CA PRO A 995 -35.03 -2.06 -1.52
C PRO A 995 -34.49 -0.82 -0.78
N GLN A 996 -33.39 -1.00 -0.04
CA GLN A 996 -32.74 0.02 0.81
C GLN A 996 -33.58 0.53 2.01
N GLU A 997 -34.79 0.02 2.22
CA GLU A 997 -35.63 0.33 3.37
C GLU A 997 -35.61 -0.79 4.43
N ALA A 998 -36.02 -0.44 5.66
CA ALA A 998 -36.13 -1.34 6.79
C ALA A 998 -37.58 -1.42 7.29
N VAL A 999 -37.99 -2.59 7.78
CA VAL A 999 -39.28 -2.84 8.40
C VAL A 999 -39.24 -2.42 9.86
N LYS A 1000 -40.14 -1.52 10.25
CA LYS A 1000 -40.54 -1.34 11.64
C LYS A 1000 -41.69 -2.31 11.95
N VAL A 1001 -41.55 -3.13 12.99
CA VAL A 1001 -42.63 -3.95 13.57
C VAL A 1001 -42.96 -3.44 14.96
N SER A 1002 -44.25 -3.22 15.22
CA SER A 1002 -44.78 -2.77 16.50
C SER A 1002 -45.90 -3.72 16.93
N VAL A 1003 -45.82 -4.26 18.15
CA VAL A 1003 -46.79 -5.21 18.69
C VAL A 1003 -47.94 -4.45 19.36
N GLN A 1004 -49.16 -4.69 18.90
CA GLN A 1004 -50.37 -4.00 19.38
C GLN A 1004 -51.08 -4.80 20.49
N HIS A 1005 -51.11 -6.14 20.36
CA HIS A 1005 -51.66 -7.05 21.37
C HIS A 1005 -50.88 -8.37 21.35
N PHE A 1006 -50.52 -8.89 22.53
CA PHE A 1006 -49.74 -10.12 22.65
C PHE A 1006 -50.16 -10.90 23.89
N GLN A 1007 -50.70 -12.11 23.67
CA GLN A 1007 -51.07 -13.02 24.76
C GLN A 1007 -50.91 -14.47 24.32
N LEU A 1008 -49.87 -15.13 24.85
CA LEU A 1008 -49.57 -16.56 24.67
C LEU A 1008 -49.56 -17.25 26.05
N GLU A 1009 -49.54 -18.59 26.06
CA GLU A 1009 -49.57 -19.36 27.32
C GLU A 1009 -48.30 -19.14 28.18
N SER A 1010 -48.51 -18.87 29.47
CA SER A 1010 -47.49 -18.43 30.43
C SER A 1010 -46.61 -19.54 31.03
N SER A 1011 -46.75 -20.80 30.60
CA SER A 1011 -46.35 -21.97 31.39
C SER A 1011 -45.04 -22.65 30.96
N GLN A 1012 -44.47 -22.34 29.78
CA GLN A 1012 -43.42 -23.17 29.16
C GLN A 1012 -42.30 -22.39 28.44
N SER A 1013 -41.19 -23.10 28.21
CA SER A 1013 -39.84 -22.64 27.84
C SER A 1013 -39.65 -22.04 26.43
N CYS A 1014 -40.61 -21.28 25.89
CA CYS A 1014 -40.48 -20.64 24.56
C CYS A 1014 -40.21 -21.62 23.38
N THR A 1015 -40.35 -22.94 23.57
CA THR A 1015 -40.03 -24.00 22.59
C THR A 1015 -41.24 -24.54 21.82
N ASN A 1016 -42.39 -24.55 22.48
CA ASN A 1016 -43.61 -25.23 22.03
C ASN A 1016 -44.59 -24.24 21.38
N ASN A 1017 -44.87 -23.15 22.10
CA ASN A 1017 -45.70 -22.02 21.67
C ASN A 1017 -44.86 -20.73 21.76
N PHE A 1018 -44.66 -20.04 20.65
CA PHE A 1018 -43.85 -18.80 20.59
C PHE A 1018 -44.22 -17.92 19.40
N LEU A 1019 -43.87 -16.64 19.49
CA LEU A 1019 -43.77 -15.71 18.36
C LEU A 1019 -42.30 -15.31 18.20
N GLU A 1020 -41.74 -15.50 17.01
CA GLU A 1020 -40.34 -15.16 16.71
C GLU A 1020 -40.27 -14.08 15.61
N PHE A 1021 -39.54 -13.00 15.90
CA PHE A 1021 -39.16 -11.95 14.96
C PHE A 1021 -37.69 -12.13 14.61
N LYS A 1022 -37.37 -12.26 13.32
CA LYS A 1022 -36.03 -12.64 12.88
C LYS A 1022 -35.66 -11.95 11.57
N ASP A 1023 -34.61 -11.13 11.60
CA ASP A 1023 -34.01 -10.58 10.37
C ASP A 1023 -33.62 -11.71 9.42
N PHE A 1024 -33.79 -11.49 8.11
CA PHE A 1024 -33.39 -12.44 7.08
C PHE A 1024 -32.57 -11.78 5.96
N PRO A 1025 -31.30 -12.19 5.74
CA PRO A 1025 -30.51 -13.11 6.56
C PRO A 1025 -30.15 -12.53 7.94
N VAL A 1026 -29.84 -13.40 8.91
CA VAL A 1026 -29.43 -12.95 10.26
C VAL A 1026 -28.00 -12.39 10.24
N GLY A 1027 -27.03 -13.08 9.62
CA GLY A 1027 -25.64 -12.61 9.51
C GLY A 1027 -24.98 -12.26 10.86
N ASP A 1028 -23.94 -11.41 10.80
CA ASP A 1028 -23.21 -10.92 12.00
C ASP A 1028 -23.89 -9.72 12.70
N TYR A 1029 -24.91 -9.13 12.07
CA TYR A 1029 -25.48 -7.83 12.47
C TYR A 1029 -27.01 -7.85 12.64
N GLY A 1030 -27.70 -8.87 12.15
CA GLY A 1030 -29.14 -9.01 12.25
C GLY A 1030 -29.57 -9.60 13.59
N GLN A 1031 -30.77 -9.25 14.00
CA GLN A 1031 -31.30 -9.53 15.32
C GLN A 1031 -32.47 -10.52 15.26
N ALA A 1032 -32.58 -11.35 16.29
CA ALA A 1032 -33.63 -12.34 16.45
C ALA A 1032 -34.16 -12.31 17.88
N HIS A 1033 -35.45 -12.00 18.03
CA HIS A 1033 -36.12 -11.93 19.33
C HIS A 1033 -37.29 -12.89 19.33
N LYS A 1034 -37.39 -13.65 20.43
CA LYS A 1034 -38.44 -14.64 20.65
C LYS A 1034 -39.22 -14.27 21.88
N PHE A 1035 -40.54 -14.25 21.74
CA PHE A 1035 -41.47 -13.84 22.79
C PHE A 1035 -42.39 -15.02 23.13
N CYS A 1036 -42.67 -15.20 24.42
CA CYS A 1036 -43.64 -16.16 24.94
C CYS A 1036 -44.45 -15.54 26.10
N GLY A 1037 -45.34 -16.31 26.74
CA GLY A 1037 -46.37 -15.79 27.66
C GLY A 1037 -45.91 -15.17 28.99
N ILE A 1038 -44.63 -14.79 29.11
CA ILE A 1038 -44.03 -14.07 30.25
C ILE A 1038 -43.67 -12.60 29.91
N ASP A 1039 -43.63 -12.23 28.63
CA ASP A 1039 -43.17 -10.90 28.20
C ASP A 1039 -44.29 -9.86 28.30
N SER A 1040 -44.15 -8.89 29.22
CA SER A 1040 -45.20 -7.89 29.50
C SER A 1040 -45.12 -6.62 28.65
N HIS A 1041 -44.00 -6.37 27.95
CA HIS A 1041 -43.83 -5.27 27.01
C HIS A 1041 -42.86 -5.68 25.90
N VAL A 1042 -43.29 -5.59 24.64
CA VAL A 1042 -42.46 -5.84 23.46
C VAL A 1042 -42.11 -4.48 22.83
N PRO A 1043 -40.82 -4.09 22.77
CA PRO A 1043 -40.42 -2.82 22.18
C PRO A 1043 -40.56 -2.82 20.65
N ASP A 1044 -40.56 -1.62 20.06
CA ASP A 1044 -40.51 -1.46 18.59
C ASP A 1044 -39.25 -2.10 18.01
N PHE A 1045 -39.44 -3.02 17.06
CA PHE A 1045 -38.37 -3.70 16.35
C PHE A 1045 -38.12 -3.01 15.02
N TYR A 1046 -36.88 -2.56 14.78
CA TYR A 1046 -36.45 -1.98 13.51
C TYR A 1046 -35.45 -2.94 12.86
N SER A 1047 -35.81 -3.56 11.73
CA SER A 1047 -34.96 -4.56 11.07
C SER A 1047 -33.60 -3.98 10.64
N TYR A 1048 -32.55 -4.81 10.65
CA TYR A 1048 -31.24 -4.40 10.12
C TYR A 1048 -31.22 -4.37 8.57
N GLY A 1049 -32.15 -5.09 7.93
CA GLY A 1049 -32.28 -5.17 6.47
C GLY A 1049 -33.73 -5.23 5.99
N ARG A 1050 -33.91 -5.62 4.72
CA ARG A 1050 -35.18 -5.55 4.00
C ARG A 1050 -36.26 -6.52 4.48
N THR A 1051 -35.87 -7.74 4.84
CA THR A 1051 -36.80 -8.87 5.03
C THR A 1051 -36.79 -9.34 6.48
N ILE A 1052 -37.97 -9.54 7.04
CA ILE A 1052 -38.15 -10.15 8.37
C ILE A 1052 -39.06 -11.38 8.26
N HIS A 1053 -38.64 -12.46 8.91
CA HIS A 1053 -39.47 -13.65 9.11
C HIS A 1053 -40.27 -13.55 10.41
N VAL A 1054 -41.57 -13.83 10.32
CA VAL A 1054 -42.45 -13.98 11.47
C VAL A 1054 -42.97 -15.42 11.50
N THR A 1055 -42.64 -16.14 12.57
CA THR A 1055 -43.05 -17.54 12.75
C THR A 1055 -43.99 -17.69 13.94
N PHE A 1056 -45.11 -18.36 13.73
CA PHE A 1056 -46.02 -18.81 14.79
C PHE A 1056 -46.16 -20.33 14.74
N LYS A 1057 -45.94 -20.96 15.89
CA LYS A 1057 -46.08 -22.40 16.09
C LYS A 1057 -46.98 -22.64 17.30
N SER A 1058 -47.90 -23.59 17.16
CA SER A 1058 -48.71 -24.11 18.26
C SER A 1058 -48.87 -25.63 18.18
N ASP A 1059 -48.94 -26.28 19.35
CA ASP A 1059 -49.08 -27.73 19.50
C ASP A 1059 -50.34 -28.14 20.28
N ALA A 1060 -51.06 -27.20 20.89
CA ALA A 1060 -52.31 -27.43 21.62
C ALA A 1060 -53.38 -26.39 21.29
N PHE A 1061 -54.65 -26.77 21.51
CA PHE A 1061 -55.82 -25.89 21.36
C PHE A 1061 -56.08 -25.15 22.68
N MET A 1062 -56.36 -23.85 22.61
CA MET A 1062 -56.60 -22.99 23.78
C MET A 1062 -57.83 -22.10 23.58
N THR A 1063 -58.26 -21.39 24.63
CA THR A 1063 -59.36 -20.42 24.56
C THR A 1063 -58.91 -19.05 25.08
N GLY A 1064 -59.22 -17.98 24.32
CA GLY A 1064 -58.96 -16.59 24.71
C GLY A 1064 -57.58 -15.99 24.36
N ASN A 1065 -56.71 -16.70 23.62
CA ASN A 1065 -55.34 -16.26 23.32
C ASN A 1065 -55.15 -15.92 21.82
N GLY A 1066 -54.22 -15.01 21.54
CA GLY A 1066 -53.87 -14.56 20.19
C GLY A 1066 -52.96 -13.32 20.19
N PHE A 1067 -52.50 -12.91 19.01
CA PHE A 1067 -51.66 -11.73 18.83
C PHE A 1067 -52.10 -10.86 17.64
N SER A 1068 -51.79 -9.58 17.71
CA SER A 1068 -51.95 -8.59 16.65
C SER A 1068 -50.70 -7.71 16.59
N LEU A 1069 -50.09 -7.63 15.42
CA LEU A 1069 -48.88 -6.85 15.16
C LEU A 1069 -49.08 -5.97 13.93
N THR A 1070 -48.44 -4.80 13.94
CA THR A 1070 -48.39 -3.85 12.82
C THR A 1070 -46.99 -3.75 12.25
N TYR A 1071 -46.86 -3.63 10.93
CA TYR A 1071 -45.58 -3.47 10.24
C TYR A 1071 -45.64 -2.36 9.18
N GLN A 1072 -44.53 -1.63 9.01
CA GLN A 1072 -44.39 -0.50 8.07
C GLN A 1072 -42.91 -0.23 7.72
N VAL A 1073 -42.66 0.72 6.82
CA VAL A 1073 -41.33 1.27 6.50
C VAL A 1073 -40.78 2.21 7.58
N ALA A 1074 -39.44 2.31 7.71
CA ALA A 1074 -38.71 3.16 8.67
C ALA A 1074 -37.85 4.28 7.99
N GLY A 1075 -37.77 5.47 8.61
CA GLY A 1075 -37.11 6.67 8.05
C GLY A 1075 -35.71 7.04 8.61
N CYS A 1076 -35.08 8.07 8.01
CA CYS A 1076 -33.66 8.42 8.25
C CYS A 1076 -33.37 9.51 9.30
N SER A 1077 -34.23 10.53 9.47
CA SER A 1077 -33.95 11.65 10.40
C SER A 1077 -34.15 11.19 11.85
N ARG A 1078 -33.17 11.49 12.73
CA ARG A 1078 -33.07 10.91 14.08
C ARG A 1078 -32.48 11.89 15.10
N VAL A 1079 -32.91 11.74 16.34
CA VAL A 1079 -32.28 12.37 17.52
C VAL A 1079 -31.52 11.28 18.27
N TYR A 1080 -30.28 11.55 18.65
CA TYR A 1080 -29.49 10.68 19.51
C TYR A 1080 -29.22 11.39 20.85
N GLU A 1081 -29.53 10.68 21.93
CA GLU A 1081 -29.40 11.12 23.33
C GLU A 1081 -28.31 10.33 24.07
N GLN A 1082 -27.51 9.55 23.34
CA GLN A 1082 -26.47 8.66 23.87
C GLN A 1082 -25.13 9.40 23.97
N GLU A 1083 -24.33 9.14 25.01
CA GLU A 1083 -23.04 9.82 25.24
C GLU A 1083 -21.97 9.49 24.19
N TYR A 1084 -22.08 8.30 23.58
CA TYR A 1084 -21.26 7.85 22.46
C TYR A 1084 -22.12 7.03 21.51
N GLY A 1085 -21.73 6.99 20.23
CA GLY A 1085 -22.42 6.18 19.24
C GLY A 1085 -21.79 6.29 17.85
N TYR A 1086 -22.45 5.64 16.90
CA TYR A 1086 -22.06 5.64 15.50
C TYR A 1086 -23.13 6.32 14.65
N LEU A 1087 -22.69 7.24 13.80
CA LEU A 1087 -23.50 7.83 12.74
C LEU A 1087 -23.09 7.23 11.40
N LYS A 1088 -24.10 6.98 10.56
CA LYS A 1088 -23.98 6.47 9.19
C LYS A 1088 -24.89 7.31 8.28
N SER A 1089 -24.47 7.55 7.05
CA SER A 1089 -25.38 7.98 5.97
C SER A 1089 -26.43 6.89 5.67
N PRO A 1090 -27.61 7.23 5.12
CA PRO A 1090 -28.49 6.25 4.49
C PRO A 1090 -27.77 5.50 3.38
N GLY A 1091 -28.17 4.26 3.09
CA GLY A 1091 -27.45 3.38 2.16
C GLY A 1091 -26.23 2.67 2.76
N TRP A 1092 -25.47 3.32 3.64
CA TRP A 1092 -24.18 2.81 4.15
C TRP A 1092 -24.23 1.33 4.60
N PRO A 1093 -23.31 0.46 4.11
CA PRO A 1093 -22.08 0.78 3.37
C PRO A 1093 -22.26 1.01 1.87
N GLU A 1094 -23.46 0.86 1.32
CA GLU A 1094 -23.76 1.21 -0.08
C GLU A 1094 -23.79 2.74 -0.28
N VAL A 1095 -23.85 3.16 -1.55
CA VAL A 1095 -24.04 4.58 -1.89
C VAL A 1095 -25.35 5.13 -1.32
N TYR A 1096 -25.31 6.38 -0.87
CA TYR A 1096 -26.51 7.06 -0.37
C TYR A 1096 -27.44 7.47 -1.53
N PRO A 1097 -28.78 7.47 -1.34
CA PRO A 1097 -29.70 7.92 -2.40
C PRO A 1097 -29.65 9.44 -2.68
N HIS A 1098 -30.00 9.82 -3.91
CA HIS A 1098 -30.18 11.20 -4.37
C HIS A 1098 -31.34 11.93 -3.67
N ASN A 1099 -31.28 13.26 -3.62
CA ASN A 1099 -32.30 14.17 -3.05
C ASN A 1099 -32.71 13.89 -1.59
N ILE A 1100 -31.82 13.27 -0.81
CA ILE A 1100 -32.05 13.01 0.60
C ILE A 1100 -31.67 14.24 1.43
N GLU A 1101 -32.50 14.53 2.44
CA GLU A 1101 -32.16 15.42 3.54
C GLU A 1101 -32.40 14.70 4.87
N CYS A 1102 -31.30 14.23 5.50
CA CYS A 1102 -31.36 13.62 6.82
C CYS A 1102 -30.82 14.60 7.87
N ASN A 1103 -31.71 14.98 8.78
CA ASN A 1103 -31.42 15.89 9.87
C ASN A 1103 -31.13 15.05 11.13
N ILE A 1104 -29.88 15.09 11.57
CA ILE A 1104 -29.38 14.35 12.73
C ILE A 1104 -29.05 15.35 13.84
N VAL A 1105 -29.69 15.16 14.99
CA VAL A 1105 -29.43 15.98 16.18
C VAL A 1105 -28.70 15.15 17.21
N LEU A 1106 -27.42 15.48 17.43
CA LEU A 1106 -26.68 15.02 18.61
C LEU A 1106 -26.96 15.98 19.76
N GLN A 1107 -27.75 15.56 20.74
CA GLN A 1107 -27.99 16.36 21.94
C GLN A 1107 -26.86 16.15 22.95
N ALA A 1108 -26.48 17.22 23.65
CA ALA A 1108 -25.39 17.23 24.62
C ALA A 1108 -25.69 18.25 25.73
N PRO A 1109 -25.17 18.05 26.95
CA PRO A 1109 -25.23 19.06 28.00
C PRO A 1109 -24.56 20.39 27.61
N GLN A 1110 -24.89 21.47 28.32
CA GLN A 1110 -24.22 22.76 28.14
C GLN A 1110 -22.74 22.69 28.56
N ASN A 1111 -21.91 23.58 28.00
CA ASN A 1111 -20.45 23.63 28.18
C ASN A 1111 -19.66 22.39 27.71
N SER A 1112 -20.28 21.45 27.00
CA SER A 1112 -19.60 20.30 26.40
C SER A 1112 -19.25 20.53 24.91
N SER A 1113 -18.06 20.07 24.47
CA SER A 1113 -17.59 20.15 23.08
C SER A 1113 -17.69 18.77 22.38
N ILE A 1114 -18.50 18.70 21.32
CA ILE A 1114 -18.76 17.43 20.63
C ILE A 1114 -17.62 17.12 19.66
N SER A 1115 -16.89 16.03 19.92
CA SER A 1115 -15.82 15.50 19.08
C SER A 1115 -16.36 14.46 18.10
N LEU A 1116 -16.21 14.71 16.80
CA LEU A 1116 -16.71 13.85 15.73
C LEU A 1116 -15.53 13.21 15.00
N PHE A 1117 -15.40 11.89 15.11
CA PHE A 1117 -14.32 11.10 14.53
C PHE A 1117 -14.83 10.34 13.30
N PHE A 1118 -14.52 10.84 12.12
CA PHE A 1118 -14.80 10.12 10.88
C PHE A 1118 -13.85 8.93 10.72
N THR A 1119 -14.42 7.74 10.66
CA THR A 1119 -13.72 6.49 10.29
C THR A 1119 -13.80 6.22 8.79
N SER A 1120 -14.75 6.87 8.11
CA SER A 1120 -14.92 6.92 6.66
C SER A 1120 -15.72 8.19 6.34
N PHE A 1121 -15.31 8.93 5.30
CA PHE A 1121 -15.99 10.13 4.81
C PHE A 1121 -15.71 10.28 3.30
N ASP A 1122 -16.73 10.02 2.49
CA ASP A 1122 -16.71 9.98 1.03
C ASP A 1122 -18.03 10.61 0.54
N VAL A 1123 -17.97 11.87 0.15
CA VAL A 1123 -19.12 12.71 -0.25
C VAL A 1123 -18.68 13.55 -1.45
N GLU A 1124 -19.58 13.79 -2.41
CA GLU A 1124 -19.26 14.38 -3.71
C GLU A 1124 -18.41 15.66 -3.63
N GLY A 1125 -17.37 15.72 -4.46
CA GLY A 1125 -16.40 16.81 -4.49
C GLY A 1125 -16.84 18.01 -5.34
N HIS A 1126 -17.01 19.20 -4.74
CA HIS A 1126 -17.19 20.44 -5.51
C HIS A 1126 -16.47 21.65 -4.92
N PRO A 1127 -15.78 22.51 -5.73
CA PRO A 1127 -15.06 23.70 -5.26
C PRO A 1127 -15.88 24.76 -4.48
N SER A 1128 -17.20 24.60 -4.40
CA SER A 1128 -18.11 25.48 -3.66
C SER A 1128 -19.12 24.76 -2.75
N CYS A 1129 -18.98 23.43 -2.54
CA CYS A 1129 -19.94 22.61 -1.76
C CYS A 1129 -21.43 22.84 -2.12
N ASN A 1130 -21.74 22.97 -3.41
CA ASN A 1130 -23.11 23.22 -3.89
C ASN A 1130 -23.91 21.95 -4.18
N TYR A 1131 -23.26 20.81 -4.35
CA TYR A 1131 -23.87 19.50 -4.60
C TYR A 1131 -24.11 18.78 -3.26
N ASP A 1132 -23.65 17.53 -3.12
CA ASP A 1132 -23.68 16.83 -1.83
C ASP A 1132 -22.77 17.50 -0.78
N TYR A 1133 -23.24 17.52 0.47
CA TYR A 1133 -22.40 17.92 1.59
C TYR A 1133 -22.89 17.34 2.93
N LEU A 1134 -21.93 17.14 3.83
CA LEU A 1134 -22.22 17.08 5.26
C LEU A 1134 -22.05 18.48 5.86
N GLU A 1135 -23.14 19.07 6.35
CA GLU A 1135 -23.08 20.30 7.13
C GLU A 1135 -22.92 19.94 8.62
N VAL A 1136 -21.81 20.37 9.20
CA VAL A 1136 -21.55 20.27 10.64
C VAL A 1136 -21.49 21.69 11.22
N SER A 1137 -22.48 22.06 12.03
CA SER A 1137 -22.55 23.37 12.70
C SER A 1137 -22.29 24.58 11.77
N LYS A 1138 -22.97 24.61 10.61
CA LYS A 1138 -22.89 25.66 9.57
C LYS A 1138 -21.60 25.74 8.76
N ARG A 1139 -20.76 24.70 8.77
CA ARG A 1139 -19.70 24.49 7.77
C ARG A 1139 -20.04 23.28 6.92
N GLN A 1140 -19.91 23.42 5.61
CA GLN A 1140 -20.15 22.35 4.64
C GLN A 1140 -18.84 21.61 4.36
N HIS A 1141 -18.92 20.28 4.29
CA HIS A 1141 -17.83 19.39 3.97
C HIS A 1141 -18.20 18.57 2.74
N CYS A 1142 -17.40 18.73 1.69
CA CYS A 1142 -17.63 18.19 0.34
C CYS A 1142 -16.29 17.81 -0.34
N TYR A 1143 -15.35 17.22 0.41
CA TYR A 1143 -14.07 16.74 -0.13
C TYR A 1143 -13.47 15.64 0.74
N VAL A 1144 -12.68 14.77 0.10
CA VAL A 1144 -11.96 13.67 0.74
C VAL A 1144 -10.74 14.22 1.50
N ALA A 1145 -10.56 13.81 2.75
CA ALA A 1145 -9.44 14.19 3.60
C ALA A 1145 -8.67 12.96 4.09
N SER A 1146 -7.34 13.03 4.10
CA SER A 1146 -6.48 12.04 4.76
C SER A 1146 -6.68 12.10 6.28
N VAL A 1147 -6.94 10.95 6.91
CA VAL A 1147 -7.46 10.91 8.29
C VAL A 1147 -6.35 11.12 9.33
N ARG A 1148 -6.15 12.36 9.78
CA ARG A 1148 -5.66 12.67 11.14
C ARG A 1148 -6.52 13.76 11.80
N LYS A 1149 -7.13 13.38 12.93
CA LYS A 1149 -7.77 14.18 14.01
C LYS A 1149 -8.16 15.65 13.66
N VAL A 1150 -9.28 15.84 12.97
CA VAL A 1150 -9.89 17.18 12.79
C VAL A 1150 -10.74 17.53 14.03
N LEU A 1151 -10.31 18.52 14.81
CA LEU A 1151 -10.99 18.99 16.02
C LEU A 1151 -11.86 20.22 15.72
N TRP A 1152 -13.18 20.06 15.82
CA TRP A 1152 -14.16 21.14 15.67
C TRP A 1152 -14.54 21.75 17.02
N LYS A 1153 -14.12 22.99 17.30
CA LYS A 1153 -14.54 23.73 18.50
C LYS A 1153 -15.68 24.69 18.18
N HIS A 1154 -16.84 24.50 18.82
CA HIS A 1154 -17.95 25.45 18.78
C HIS A 1154 -18.18 25.98 20.20
N ALA A 1155 -17.65 27.16 20.51
CA ALA A 1155 -17.92 27.86 21.75
C ALA A 1155 -19.15 28.75 21.57
N ALA A 1156 -20.16 28.57 22.41
CA ALA A 1156 -21.38 29.37 22.36
C ALA A 1156 -21.28 30.53 23.36
N GLN A 1157 -21.01 31.77 22.88
CA GLN A 1157 -21.44 32.99 23.58
C GLN A 1157 -21.45 34.25 22.68
N SER A 1158 -21.94 35.34 23.26
CA SER A 1158 -22.73 36.43 22.65
C SER A 1158 -21.99 37.50 21.82
N HIS A 1159 -22.67 37.94 20.75
CA HIS A 1159 -22.68 39.28 20.12
C HIS A 1159 -21.48 40.25 20.32
N LEU A 1160 -20.63 40.40 19.29
CA LEU A 1160 -20.10 41.66 18.69
C LEU A 1160 -19.17 41.31 17.48
N PRO A 1161 -18.84 42.23 16.54
CA PRO A 1161 -18.34 41.85 15.21
C PRO A 1161 -16.81 41.78 15.02
N TRP A 1162 -16.39 40.73 14.33
CA TRP A 1162 -15.26 40.57 13.39
C TRP A 1162 -13.94 41.35 13.59
N LYS A 1163 -12.87 40.61 13.94
CA LYS A 1163 -11.51 40.78 13.39
C LYS A 1163 -11.01 39.43 12.86
N GLN A 1164 -10.21 39.45 11.79
CA GLN A 1164 -9.69 38.23 11.13
C GLN A 1164 -8.62 37.53 11.99
N PRO A 1165 -8.58 36.18 12.01
CA PRO A 1165 -7.38 35.42 12.30
C PRO A 1165 -6.49 35.31 11.05
N THR A 1166 -5.17 35.40 11.21
CA THR A 1166 -4.18 35.15 10.16
C THR A 1166 -3.85 33.66 10.03
N PHE A 1167 -3.59 33.21 8.80
CA PHE A 1167 -3.22 31.83 8.49
C PHE A 1167 -1.72 31.57 8.66
N LEU A 1168 -1.36 30.36 9.09
CA LEU A 1168 -0.13 29.69 8.67
C LEU A 1168 -0.46 28.81 7.45
N ALA A 1169 0.49 28.69 6.53
CA ALA A 1169 0.28 28.02 5.25
C ALA A 1169 0.23 26.49 5.40
N PHE A 1170 -0.89 25.89 5.02
CA PHE A 1170 -0.82 24.73 4.13
C PHE A 1170 -0.45 25.21 2.73
N GLN A 1171 0.14 24.35 1.92
CA GLN A 1171 0.20 24.56 0.47
C GLN A 1171 -1.16 24.21 -0.18
N ASP A 1172 -2.22 24.91 0.24
CA ASP A 1172 -3.59 24.76 -0.29
C ASP A 1172 -4.27 26.11 -0.52
N ARG A 1173 -5.07 26.21 -1.59
CA ARG A 1173 -5.69 27.48 -2.02
C ARG A 1173 -7.07 27.66 -1.40
N LEU A 1174 -7.23 28.68 -0.55
CA LEU A 1174 -8.55 29.20 -0.17
C LEU A 1174 -9.04 30.23 -1.17
N CYS A 1175 -10.31 30.09 -1.60
CA CYS A 1175 -11.00 31.07 -2.43
C CYS A 1175 -11.70 32.12 -1.56
N ASP A 1176 -11.16 33.34 -1.50
CA ASP A 1176 -11.83 34.48 -0.88
C ASP A 1176 -12.99 35.00 -1.74
N PHE A 1177 -14.14 35.28 -1.11
CA PHE A 1177 -15.27 35.96 -1.75
C PHE A 1177 -15.11 37.49 -1.66
N PRO A 1178 -15.29 38.25 -2.76
CA PRO A 1178 -15.11 39.70 -2.73
C PRO A 1178 -16.27 40.41 -2.03
N LYS A 1179 -15.97 41.28 -1.06
CA LYS A 1179 -16.88 42.33 -0.59
C LYS A 1179 -16.26 43.71 -0.77
N ARG A 1180 -17.05 44.61 -1.37
CA ARG A 1180 -16.74 46.02 -1.62
C ARG A 1180 -17.00 46.88 -0.37
N LEU A 1181 -16.33 48.04 -0.37
CA LEU A 1181 -16.39 49.18 0.56
C LEU A 1181 -15.69 48.94 1.90
#